data_AF-A0A3Q2E1R1-F1
#
_entry.id   AF-A0A3Q2E1R1-F1
#
_cell.length_a   1.000
_cell.length_b   1.000
_cell.length_c   1.000
_cell.angle_alpha   90.00
_cell.angle_beta   90.00
_cell.angle_gamma   90.00
#
_symmetry.space_group_name_H-M   'P 1'
#
loop_
_entity.id
_entity.type
_entity.pdbx_description
1 polymer ?
#
loop_
_entity_poly.entity_id
_entity_poly.type
_entity_poly.pdbx_seq_one_letter_code
_entity_poly.pdbx_strand_id
1 'polypeptide(L)'
;MEATAKLAESPLVAVMSHLLSFLEQYSHFQQLQQQADQYRVQLKRHRVQHRRQMKALRASYRQRIRDKNSIISSLEEAISQQQSLSPMSEGESSCDVATPSGVHSLVESLCGLQGERSKLRGELRLLHSQLEQKERDRHTRIEAFQHQIDELKSCIEEREEELSRLRTATGATDSEKRVLCLSAENESLKQNLSITQGLLQQLSAIPSQSSNMLIKENENLRGRVQQLELSLQQRAEQLTHLERKSEQREWRRGEELRKREDRVRELELELNKERGKEPVVKYVTQTVEVESPATVKQLTKARQKNEVLSEKLSNQNERCKQLEEQIRKSDEYSCNLQHKIAAYEREICKLREELLKEIGHLEERKEEAVKAAASCSAEHFQNLQDQFFTLQKRLTALPPTLRSMKTDYASLRSQVRNFSDFYGAAINEAKKQISAAISEMSEANKDLLEKYRKEVALRRKLHEQLVELKGNIRVLCRVKPVLKEDQHEEGQSVVVTTDPNNESSVTVMSKGKSRSFELDKVFQPHATQEEVFQEIEPLVTSCIDGYHVCIFAYGQTGSGKTYTMEGTVENPGINQRALKHLFSEIDERKDMWSYTVTVSSVEIYNEVLRDLLSKDGEKLDIKINPDGTGQLHVPGLRVIEVRNFHHIKKILATARRNRITFGTQMNQHSSRSHALLCVTVQGTDLASGSKTTGKMNLVDLAGSERVWKSGAEGERLKEAQNINRSLLSLGDVIQALRGRHTHIPFRNSRLTYLLQDSLGKGSKTVMVVQVSALESNVGETLCSLKFAQKVCKVELGPAARKIESGVGQCD
;
A
#
# COMPACT_ATOMS: atom_id res chain seq x y z
N MET A 1 17.39 -48.45 -48.51
CA MET A 1 16.51 -47.30 -48.20
C MET A 1 15.58 -47.75 -47.08
N GLU A 2 15.63 -47.12 -45.92
CA GLU A 2 14.48 -47.00 -45.02
C GLU A 2 14.78 -45.89 -44.01
N ALA A 3 13.76 -45.12 -43.63
CA ALA A 3 13.94 -43.87 -42.91
C ALA A 3 13.56 -44.04 -41.44
N THR A 4 14.55 -43.95 -40.54
CA THR A 4 14.31 -43.67 -39.12
C THR A 4 13.84 -42.23 -38.96
N ALA A 5 12.57 -42.01 -39.28
CA ALA A 5 11.91 -40.73 -39.14
C ALA A 5 11.98 -40.26 -37.68
N LYS A 6 12.84 -39.27 -37.41
CA LYS A 6 12.73 -38.48 -36.18
C LYS A 6 11.35 -37.84 -36.20
N LEU A 7 10.44 -38.36 -35.37
CA LEU A 7 9.21 -37.67 -35.01
C LEU A 7 9.62 -36.34 -34.37
N ALA A 8 9.58 -35.28 -35.17
CA ALA A 8 9.69 -33.93 -34.65
C ALA A 8 8.52 -33.74 -33.68
N GLU A 9 8.81 -33.50 -32.41
CA GLU A 9 7.76 -33.20 -31.43
C GLU A 9 6.94 -32.03 -31.97
N SER A 10 5.64 -32.27 -32.14
CA SER A 10 4.76 -31.27 -32.73
C SER A 10 4.90 -29.97 -31.93
N PRO A 11 4.97 -28.79 -32.58
CA PRO A 11 4.97 -27.51 -31.88
C PRO A 11 3.82 -27.38 -30.87
N LEU A 12 2.70 -28.07 -31.12
CA LEU A 12 1.57 -28.19 -30.21
C LEU A 12 1.95 -28.85 -28.87
N VAL A 13 2.77 -29.91 -28.87
CA VAL A 13 3.21 -30.64 -27.67
C VAL A 13 4.18 -29.79 -26.85
N ALA A 14 5.13 -29.11 -27.52
CA ALA A 14 6.03 -28.17 -26.85
C ALA A 14 5.26 -27.00 -26.22
N VAL A 15 4.28 -26.43 -26.94
CA VAL A 15 3.38 -25.38 -26.42
C VAL A 15 2.51 -25.90 -25.27
N MET A 16 1.97 -27.12 -25.34
CA MET A 16 1.21 -27.72 -24.24
C MET A 16 2.06 -27.99 -23.00
N SER A 17 3.31 -28.42 -23.16
CA SER A 17 4.27 -28.57 -22.05
C SER A 17 4.58 -27.23 -21.38
N HIS A 18 4.84 -26.18 -22.16
CA HIS A 18 4.97 -24.82 -21.64
C HIS A 18 3.69 -24.30 -20.96
N LEU A 19 2.51 -24.62 -21.49
CA LEU A 19 1.22 -24.26 -20.88
C LEU A 19 0.98 -24.98 -19.55
N LEU A 20 1.33 -26.27 -19.45
CA LEU A 20 1.26 -27.02 -18.20
C LEU A 20 2.22 -26.42 -17.15
N SER A 21 3.48 -26.19 -17.51
CA SER A 21 4.46 -25.56 -16.62
C SER A 21 4.02 -24.16 -16.18
N PHE A 22 3.46 -23.36 -17.08
CA PHE A 22 2.89 -22.04 -16.76
C PHE A 22 1.69 -22.14 -15.82
N LEU A 23 0.80 -23.13 -16.00
CA LEU A 23 -0.36 -23.36 -15.14
C LEU A 23 0.05 -23.87 -13.74
N GLU A 24 1.09 -24.69 -13.64
CA GLU A 24 1.68 -25.10 -12.36
C GLU A 24 2.33 -23.92 -11.62
N GLN A 25 3.11 -23.10 -12.31
CA GLN A 25 3.69 -21.87 -11.76
C GLN A 25 2.60 -20.87 -11.34
N TYR A 26 1.54 -20.71 -12.14
CA TYR A 26 0.41 -19.84 -11.83
C TYR A 26 -0.42 -20.35 -10.65
N SER A 27 -0.61 -21.67 -10.52
CA SER A 27 -1.22 -22.31 -9.36
C SER A 27 -0.40 -22.09 -8.09
N HIS A 28 0.93 -22.28 -8.16
CA HIS A 28 1.84 -22.02 -7.04
C HIS A 28 1.83 -20.53 -6.64
N PHE A 29 1.82 -19.61 -7.60
CA PHE A 29 1.67 -18.18 -7.38
C PHE A 29 0.35 -17.83 -6.66
N GLN A 30 -0.78 -18.41 -7.08
CA GLN A 30 -2.07 -18.23 -6.40
C GLN A 30 -2.06 -18.77 -4.96
N GLN A 31 -1.40 -19.90 -4.69
CA GLN A 31 -1.24 -20.42 -3.33
C GLN A 31 -0.39 -19.49 -2.45
N LEU A 32 0.73 -18.98 -2.97
CA LEU A 32 1.57 -17.99 -2.28
C LEU A 32 0.80 -16.68 -2.02
N GLN A 33 -0.02 -16.22 -2.97
CA GLN A 33 -0.87 -15.06 -2.80
C GLN A 33 -1.95 -15.28 -1.72
N GLN A 34 -2.60 -16.46 -1.68
CA GLN A 34 -3.51 -16.81 -0.58
C GLN A 34 -2.80 -16.85 0.77
N GLN A 35 -1.62 -17.46 0.88
CA GLN A 35 -0.85 -17.46 2.14
C GLN A 35 -0.48 -16.04 2.58
N ALA A 36 -0.02 -15.19 1.65
CA ALA A 36 0.28 -13.80 1.93
C ALA A 36 -0.95 -13.03 2.46
N ASP A 37 -2.14 -13.24 1.88
CA ASP A 37 -3.39 -12.63 2.38
C ASP A 37 -3.87 -13.21 3.71
N GLN A 38 -3.67 -14.50 3.97
CA GLN A 38 -3.89 -15.09 5.30
C GLN A 38 -2.96 -14.44 6.36
N TYR A 39 -1.67 -14.29 6.07
CA TYR A 39 -0.73 -13.60 6.97
C TYR A 39 -1.06 -12.11 7.14
N ARG A 40 -1.50 -11.40 6.08
CA ARG A 40 -1.99 -10.02 6.18
C ARG A 40 -3.21 -9.91 7.11
N VAL A 41 -4.16 -10.85 7.03
CA VAL A 41 -5.33 -10.93 7.92
C VAL A 41 -4.92 -11.26 9.36
N GLN A 42 -4.02 -12.21 9.59
CA GLN A 42 -3.48 -12.53 10.92
C GLN A 42 -2.77 -11.31 11.53
N LEU A 43 -1.92 -10.62 10.78
CA LEU A 43 -1.23 -9.40 11.21
C LEU A 43 -2.23 -8.28 11.57
N LYS A 44 -3.30 -8.12 10.79
CA LYS A 44 -4.38 -7.15 11.04
C LYS A 44 -5.14 -7.49 12.32
N ARG A 45 -5.47 -8.77 12.56
CA ARG A 45 -6.07 -9.27 13.81
C ARG A 45 -5.15 -9.01 15.02
N HIS A 46 -3.88 -9.39 14.93
CA HIS A 46 -2.89 -9.20 16.01
C HIS A 46 -2.67 -7.72 16.34
N ARG A 47 -2.58 -6.83 15.33
CA ARG A 47 -2.51 -5.37 15.54
C ARG A 47 -3.75 -4.81 16.27
N VAL A 48 -4.95 -5.31 15.99
CA VAL A 48 -6.19 -4.93 16.69
C VAL A 48 -6.20 -5.47 18.12
N GLN A 49 -5.82 -6.73 18.34
CA GLN A 49 -5.73 -7.35 19.66
C GLN A 49 -4.71 -6.61 20.56
N HIS A 50 -3.53 -6.30 20.03
CA HIS A 50 -2.52 -5.50 20.72
C HIS A 50 -3.01 -4.09 21.06
N ARG A 51 -3.72 -3.40 20.13
CA ARG A 51 -4.36 -2.10 20.42
C ARG A 51 -5.43 -2.20 21.52
N ARG A 52 -6.20 -3.29 21.58
CA ARG A 52 -7.18 -3.55 22.65
C ARG A 52 -6.49 -3.82 24.00
N GLN A 53 -5.49 -4.69 24.04
CA GLN A 53 -4.68 -4.96 25.24
C GLN A 53 -4.00 -3.69 25.77
N MET A 54 -3.37 -2.88 24.91
CA MET A 54 -2.74 -1.61 25.33
C MET A 54 -3.76 -0.56 25.81
N LYS A 55 -4.99 -0.54 25.27
CA LYS A 55 -6.07 0.29 25.84
C LYS A 55 -6.50 -0.21 27.22
N ALA A 56 -6.67 -1.51 27.40
CA ALA A 56 -7.05 -2.12 28.69
C ALA A 56 -5.96 -1.92 29.76
N LEU A 57 -4.69 -2.11 29.41
CA LEU A 57 -3.56 -1.88 30.32
C LEU A 57 -3.48 -0.41 30.76
N ARG A 58 -3.62 0.54 29.81
CA ARG A 58 -3.70 1.99 30.11
C ARG A 58 -4.96 2.37 30.90
N ALA A 59 -6.04 1.58 30.86
CA ALA A 59 -7.19 1.77 31.75
C ALA A 59 -6.89 1.26 33.17
N SER A 60 -6.34 0.04 33.30
CA SER A 60 -5.93 -0.55 34.59
C SER A 60 -4.93 0.34 35.35
N TYR A 61 -3.91 0.88 34.69
CA TYR A 61 -2.96 1.81 35.33
C TYR A 61 -3.64 3.11 35.78
N ARG A 62 -4.56 3.67 34.99
CA ARG A 62 -5.32 4.88 35.37
C ARG A 62 -6.44 4.61 36.39
N GLN A 63 -6.78 3.35 36.66
CA GLN A 63 -7.57 2.97 37.83
C GLN A 63 -6.65 2.89 39.05
N ARG A 64 -5.59 2.04 39.02
CA ARG A 64 -4.61 1.90 40.11
C ARG A 64 -4.00 3.23 40.60
N ILE A 65 -3.81 4.22 39.73
CA ILE A 65 -3.37 5.57 40.12
C ILE A 65 -4.47 6.33 40.89
N ARG A 66 -5.74 6.28 40.45
CA ARG A 66 -6.85 6.91 41.19
C ARG A 66 -7.11 6.21 42.52
N ASP A 67 -7.06 4.89 42.55
CA ASP A 67 -7.23 4.09 43.78
C ASP A 67 -6.14 4.46 44.82
N LYS A 68 -4.89 4.59 44.37
CA LYS A 68 -3.77 5.03 45.20
C LYS A 68 -3.91 6.47 45.68
N ASN A 69 -4.31 7.40 44.82
CA ASN A 69 -4.53 8.79 45.21
C ASN A 69 -5.67 8.91 46.24
N SER A 70 -6.72 8.07 46.13
CA SER A 70 -7.78 8.01 47.14
C SER A 70 -7.25 7.52 48.50
N ILE A 71 -6.40 6.49 48.52
CA ILE A 71 -5.77 5.99 49.75
C ILE A 71 -4.85 7.06 50.35
N ILE A 72 -4.11 7.82 49.52
CA ILE A 72 -3.29 8.94 49.97
C ILE A 72 -4.14 10.01 50.65
N SER A 73 -5.23 10.48 50.04
CA SER A 73 -6.11 11.47 50.69
C SER A 73 -6.74 10.98 51.99
N SER A 74 -7.15 9.71 52.07
CA SER A 74 -7.68 9.16 53.34
C SER A 74 -6.61 9.04 54.43
N LEU A 75 -5.33 8.82 54.07
CA LEU A 75 -4.22 8.88 55.02
C LEU A 75 -3.90 10.33 55.43
N GLU A 76 -3.98 11.29 54.51
CA GLU A 76 -3.81 12.73 54.78
C GLU A 76 -4.91 13.25 55.73
N GLU A 77 -6.18 12.84 55.54
CA GLU A 77 -7.27 13.11 56.48
C GLU A 77 -7.01 12.49 57.87
N ALA A 78 -6.62 11.21 57.94
CA ALA A 78 -6.35 10.54 59.21
C ALA A 78 -5.19 11.18 60.00
N ILE A 79 -4.11 11.56 59.29
CA ILE A 79 -2.98 12.29 59.87
C ILE A 79 -3.41 13.67 60.37
N SER A 80 -4.24 14.39 59.60
CA SER A 80 -4.78 15.69 59.99
C SER A 80 -5.68 15.59 61.24
N GLN A 81 -6.51 14.54 61.34
CA GLN A 81 -7.34 14.29 62.52
C GLN A 81 -6.47 13.97 63.75
N GLN A 82 -5.41 13.17 63.62
CA GLN A 82 -4.48 12.93 64.74
C GLN A 82 -3.71 14.19 65.17
N GLN A 83 -3.32 15.06 64.24
CA GLN A 83 -2.65 16.33 64.56
C GLN A 83 -3.58 17.37 65.20
N SER A 84 -4.91 17.21 65.09
CA SER A 84 -5.88 18.12 65.73
C SER A 84 -6.07 17.89 67.24
N LEU A 85 -5.50 16.82 67.81
CA LEU A 85 -5.64 16.48 69.23
C LEU A 85 -4.36 16.73 70.04
N SER A 86 -4.11 17.99 70.38
CA SER A 86 -3.12 18.39 71.39
C SER A 86 -3.59 19.62 72.18
N PRO A 87 -3.95 19.50 73.47
CA PRO A 87 -4.35 20.64 74.29
C PRO A 87 -3.13 21.42 74.84
N MET A 88 -3.37 22.66 75.22
CA MET A 88 -2.42 23.50 75.97
C MET A 88 -2.87 23.66 77.43
N SER A 89 -1.91 24.01 78.30
CA SER A 89 -2.06 24.33 79.73
C SER A 89 -1.85 23.19 80.74
N GLU A 90 -1.30 23.59 81.87
CA GLU A 90 -0.80 22.77 82.99
C GLU A 90 -1.93 22.30 83.94
N GLY A 91 -1.71 21.20 84.66
CA GLY A 91 -2.62 20.70 85.70
C GLY A 91 -2.28 19.27 86.15
N GLU A 92 -2.58 18.93 87.40
CA GLU A 92 -2.27 17.61 87.99
C GLU A 92 -3.40 16.57 87.83
N SER A 93 -2.99 15.29 87.91
CA SER A 93 -3.78 14.12 88.38
C SER A 93 -4.69 13.32 87.43
N SER A 94 -4.79 12.02 87.76
CA SER A 94 -5.73 10.98 87.32
C SER A 94 -5.74 10.48 85.85
N CYS A 95 -5.19 9.26 85.69
CA CYS A 95 -5.74 8.10 84.95
C CYS A 95 -5.92 8.09 83.41
N ASP A 96 -5.98 6.84 82.91
CA ASP A 96 -6.52 6.35 81.64
C ASP A 96 -5.95 6.88 80.31
N VAL A 97 -4.85 6.26 79.87
CA VAL A 97 -4.35 6.36 78.48
C VAL A 97 -4.96 5.23 77.62
N ALA A 98 -5.63 5.60 76.53
CA ALA A 98 -6.36 4.69 75.65
C ALA A 98 -5.48 3.88 74.66
N THR A 99 -6.11 2.99 73.89
CA THR A 99 -5.47 1.89 73.16
C THR A 99 -4.74 2.27 71.86
N PRO A 100 -3.68 1.51 71.46
CA PRO A 100 -2.76 1.89 70.37
C PRO A 100 -3.24 1.49 68.95
N SER A 101 -4.50 1.74 68.61
CA SER A 101 -5.12 1.25 67.36
C SER A 101 -4.55 1.88 66.07
N GLY A 102 -4.32 3.19 66.07
CA GLY A 102 -3.94 3.94 64.85
C GLY A 102 -2.57 3.56 64.26
N VAL A 103 -1.60 3.22 65.12
CA VAL A 103 -0.24 2.86 64.68
C VAL A 103 -0.22 1.53 63.92
N HIS A 104 -1.04 0.56 64.33
CA HIS A 104 -1.13 -0.75 63.68
C HIS A 104 -1.63 -0.64 62.23
N SER A 105 -2.69 0.17 62.02
CA SER A 105 -3.26 0.44 60.69
C SER A 105 -2.26 1.09 59.72
N LEU A 106 -1.43 2.02 60.22
CA LEU A 106 -0.35 2.64 59.43
C LEU A 106 0.74 1.64 59.03
N VAL A 107 1.12 0.73 59.93
CA VAL A 107 2.10 -0.33 59.66
C VAL A 107 1.57 -1.35 58.64
N GLU A 108 0.32 -1.78 58.77
CA GLU A 108 -0.32 -2.68 57.80
C GLU A 108 -0.45 -2.03 56.41
N SER A 109 -0.83 -0.74 56.36
CA SER A 109 -0.90 0.05 55.12
C SER A 109 0.46 0.18 54.43
N LEU A 110 1.54 0.42 55.20
CA LEU A 110 2.91 0.45 54.70
C LEU A 110 3.36 -0.92 54.17
N CYS A 111 3.07 -2.01 54.88
CA CYS A 111 3.35 -3.37 54.42
C CYS A 111 2.60 -3.70 53.12
N GLY A 112 1.32 -3.34 53.00
CA GLY A 112 0.53 -3.49 51.78
C GLY A 112 1.14 -2.75 50.58
N LEU A 113 1.51 -1.48 50.77
CA LEU A 113 2.15 -0.66 49.73
C LEU A 113 3.54 -1.19 49.34
N GLN A 114 4.33 -1.73 50.28
CA GLN A 114 5.59 -2.41 49.98
C GLN A 114 5.38 -3.72 49.20
N GLY A 115 4.33 -4.49 49.52
CA GLY A 115 3.91 -5.66 48.76
C GLY A 115 3.55 -5.32 47.31
N GLU A 116 2.71 -4.31 47.09
CA GLU A 116 2.37 -3.82 45.75
C GLU A 116 3.60 -3.29 44.98
N ARG A 117 4.48 -2.53 45.64
CA ARG A 117 5.73 -2.05 45.01
C ARG A 117 6.60 -3.21 44.55
N SER A 118 6.62 -4.30 45.30
CA SER A 118 7.35 -5.53 44.96
C SER A 118 6.71 -6.29 43.80
N LYS A 119 5.37 -6.38 43.78
CA LYS A 119 4.58 -6.99 42.70
C LYS A 119 4.72 -6.22 41.37
N LEU A 120 4.62 -4.90 41.40
CA LEU A 120 4.85 -4.02 40.24
C LEU A 120 6.31 -4.10 39.72
N ARG A 121 7.31 -4.25 40.61
CA ARG A 121 8.70 -4.56 40.23
C ARG A 121 8.87 -5.97 39.65
N GLY A 122 7.91 -6.88 39.85
CA GLY A 122 7.82 -8.16 39.15
C GLY A 122 7.23 -7.98 37.75
N GLU A 123 6.05 -7.36 37.66
CA GLU A 123 5.35 -7.05 36.39
C GLU A 123 6.27 -6.30 35.39
N LEU A 124 7.03 -5.31 35.86
CA LEU A 124 8.01 -4.57 35.03
C LEU A 124 9.16 -5.43 34.50
N ARG A 125 9.73 -6.32 35.33
CA ARG A 125 10.82 -7.22 34.90
C ARG A 125 10.33 -8.26 33.89
N LEU A 126 9.10 -8.75 34.05
CA LEU A 126 8.47 -9.65 33.08
C LEU A 126 8.23 -8.94 31.73
N LEU A 127 7.76 -7.69 31.74
CA LEU A 127 7.60 -6.90 30.52
C LEU A 127 8.93 -6.60 29.82
N HIS A 128 10.00 -6.34 30.57
CA HIS A 128 11.34 -6.09 30.00
C HIS A 128 11.87 -7.34 29.28
N SER A 129 11.81 -8.51 29.94
CA SER A 129 12.18 -9.79 29.35
C SER A 129 11.36 -10.11 28.08
N GLN A 130 10.06 -9.83 28.08
CA GLN A 130 9.20 -9.98 26.89
C GLN A 130 9.51 -8.98 25.75
N LEU A 131 10.10 -7.82 26.05
CA LEU A 131 10.55 -6.86 25.05
C LEU A 131 11.87 -7.33 24.44
N GLU A 132 12.87 -7.62 25.27
CA GLU A 132 14.16 -8.15 24.83
C GLU A 132 14.01 -9.41 23.98
N GLN A 133 13.14 -10.34 24.38
CA GLN A 133 12.92 -11.57 23.61
C GLN A 133 12.29 -11.29 22.24
N LYS A 134 11.39 -10.31 22.12
CA LYS A 134 10.86 -9.87 20.82
C LYS A 134 11.89 -9.13 19.95
N GLU A 135 12.85 -8.46 20.58
CA GLU A 135 13.98 -7.85 19.87
C GLU A 135 14.95 -8.93 19.39
N ARG A 136 15.26 -9.95 20.21
CA ARG A 136 16.03 -11.13 19.80
C ARG A 136 15.33 -11.88 18.65
N ASP A 137 14.02 -12.16 18.76
CA ASP A 137 13.18 -12.75 17.70
C ASP A 137 13.14 -11.92 16.41
N ARG A 138 13.47 -10.62 16.46
CA ARG A 138 13.57 -9.76 15.28
C ARG A 138 14.95 -9.86 14.64
N HIS A 139 16.02 -9.87 15.43
CA HIS A 139 17.38 -9.97 14.92
C HIS A 139 17.65 -11.35 14.30
N THR A 140 17.22 -12.45 14.92
CA THR A 140 17.37 -13.80 14.34
C THR A 140 16.65 -13.97 12.99
N ARG A 141 15.55 -13.24 12.74
CA ARG A 141 14.87 -13.23 11.44
C ARG A 141 15.62 -12.39 10.39
N ILE A 142 16.25 -11.30 10.81
CA ILE A 142 17.09 -10.47 9.93
C ILE A 142 18.33 -11.27 9.53
N GLU A 143 18.98 -11.92 10.50
CA GLU A 143 20.11 -12.84 10.30
C GLU A 143 19.73 -14.02 9.38
N ALA A 144 18.57 -14.65 9.57
CA ALA A 144 18.09 -15.72 8.69
C ALA A 144 17.84 -15.25 7.24
N PHE A 145 17.30 -14.05 7.03
CA PHE A 145 17.14 -13.50 5.68
C PHE A 145 18.49 -13.10 5.06
N GLN A 146 19.47 -12.66 5.85
CA GLN A 146 20.82 -12.41 5.36
C GLN A 146 21.50 -13.73 4.95
N HIS A 147 21.37 -14.78 5.75
CA HIS A 147 21.86 -16.12 5.41
C HIS A 147 21.28 -16.63 4.08
N GLN A 148 19.96 -16.52 3.87
CA GLN A 148 19.32 -16.88 2.60
C GLN A 148 19.82 -16.03 1.42
N ILE A 149 20.09 -14.74 1.63
CA ILE A 149 20.68 -13.87 0.60
C ILE A 149 22.11 -14.30 0.24
N ASP A 150 22.89 -14.74 1.22
CA ASP A 150 24.28 -15.16 1.01
C ASP A 150 24.39 -16.58 0.42
N GLU A 151 23.49 -17.51 0.81
CA GLU A 151 23.29 -18.80 0.12
C GLU A 151 22.93 -18.59 -1.36
N LEU A 152 21.99 -17.68 -1.67
CA LEU A 152 21.59 -17.38 -3.04
C LEU A 152 22.73 -16.76 -3.87
N LYS A 153 23.61 -15.95 -3.27
CA LYS A 153 24.83 -15.46 -3.95
C LYS A 153 25.77 -16.62 -4.29
N SER A 154 26.06 -17.49 -3.32
CA SER A 154 26.94 -18.65 -3.51
C SER A 154 26.43 -19.55 -4.64
N CYS A 155 25.12 -19.81 -4.71
CA CYS A 155 24.52 -20.57 -5.80
C CYS A 155 24.54 -19.85 -7.16
N ILE A 156 24.56 -18.51 -7.20
CA ILE A 156 24.75 -17.76 -8.45
C ILE A 156 26.21 -17.84 -8.90
N GLU A 157 27.17 -17.67 -8.00
CA GLU A 157 28.61 -17.72 -8.28
C GLU A 157 29.03 -19.10 -8.82
N GLU A 158 28.57 -20.20 -8.21
CA GLU A 158 28.79 -21.56 -8.74
C GLU A 158 28.25 -21.74 -10.18
N ARG A 159 27.15 -21.08 -10.54
CA ARG A 159 26.51 -21.21 -11.85
C ARG A 159 27.04 -20.24 -12.89
N GLU A 160 27.58 -19.09 -12.50
CA GLU A 160 28.39 -18.25 -13.39
C GLU A 160 29.75 -18.92 -13.68
N GLU A 161 30.31 -19.70 -12.75
CA GLU A 161 31.42 -20.62 -13.03
C GLU A 161 31.03 -21.75 -13.98
N GLU A 162 29.92 -22.48 -13.74
CA GLU A 162 29.46 -23.56 -14.63
C GLU A 162 29.20 -23.05 -16.07
N LEU A 163 28.56 -21.88 -16.19
CA LEU A 163 28.40 -21.17 -17.47
C LEU A 163 29.73 -20.84 -18.14
N SER A 164 30.72 -20.39 -17.38
CA SER A 164 32.03 -20.02 -17.90
C SER A 164 32.79 -21.25 -18.41
N ARG A 165 32.71 -22.39 -17.71
CA ARG A 165 33.26 -23.67 -18.17
C ARG A 165 32.55 -24.13 -19.45
N LEU A 166 31.22 -24.11 -19.49
CA LEU A 166 30.43 -24.50 -20.66
C LEU A 166 30.71 -23.63 -21.90
N ARG A 167 30.99 -22.33 -21.72
CA ARG A 167 31.38 -21.41 -22.82
C ARG A 167 32.75 -21.73 -23.43
N THR A 168 33.63 -22.45 -22.74
CA THR A 168 34.96 -22.85 -23.26
C THR A 168 34.97 -24.17 -24.02
N ALA A 169 33.91 -24.98 -23.92
CA ALA A 169 33.79 -26.26 -24.62
C ALA A 169 33.11 -26.05 -25.99
N THR A 170 33.88 -26.20 -27.08
CA THR A 170 33.39 -25.96 -28.45
C THR A 170 32.39 -27.02 -28.92
N GLY A 171 31.15 -26.62 -29.17
CA GLY A 171 30.16 -27.43 -29.89
C GLY A 171 28.72 -26.98 -29.68
N ALA A 172 28.10 -26.37 -30.69
CA ALA A 172 26.64 -26.21 -30.80
C ALA A 172 26.00 -27.61 -31.03
N THR A 173 24.77 -27.91 -30.59
CA THR A 173 23.60 -27.02 -30.53
C THR A 173 22.83 -26.99 -29.20
N ASP A 174 22.99 -27.96 -28.30
CA ASP A 174 22.28 -27.95 -27.00
C ASP A 174 22.95 -27.07 -25.94
N SER A 175 24.25 -26.81 -26.11
CA SER A 175 25.02 -25.84 -25.33
C SER A 175 24.43 -24.43 -25.45
N GLU A 176 24.10 -23.99 -26.66
CA GLU A 176 23.50 -22.67 -26.93
C GLU A 176 22.10 -22.54 -26.30
N LYS A 177 21.25 -23.57 -26.39
CA LYS A 177 19.97 -23.61 -25.68
C LYS A 177 20.15 -23.53 -24.16
N ARG A 178 21.09 -24.30 -23.59
CA ARG A 178 21.34 -24.30 -22.14
C ARG A 178 21.94 -22.97 -21.67
N VAL A 179 22.81 -22.34 -22.47
CA VAL A 179 23.32 -20.98 -22.21
C VAL A 179 22.20 -19.94 -22.33
N LEU A 180 21.27 -20.07 -23.28
CA LEU A 180 20.09 -19.19 -23.37
C LEU A 180 19.17 -19.33 -22.16
N CYS A 181 18.83 -20.56 -21.75
CA CYS A 181 18.04 -20.80 -20.54
C CYS A 181 18.73 -20.24 -19.30
N LEU A 182 20.02 -20.56 -19.07
CA LEU A 182 20.79 -20.07 -17.93
C LEU A 182 21.05 -18.55 -17.99
N SER A 183 21.00 -17.92 -19.17
CA SER A 183 21.09 -16.46 -19.31
C SER A 183 19.74 -15.79 -19.01
N ALA A 184 18.62 -16.39 -19.44
CA ALA A 184 17.28 -15.94 -19.07
C ALA A 184 16.98 -16.14 -17.57
N GLU A 185 17.50 -17.22 -16.99
CA GLU A 185 17.43 -17.50 -15.56
C GLU A 185 18.35 -16.57 -14.75
N ASN A 186 19.54 -16.22 -15.27
CA ASN A 186 20.37 -15.15 -14.70
C ASN A 186 19.74 -13.76 -14.82
N GLU A 187 19.07 -13.44 -15.93
CA GLU A 187 18.26 -12.22 -16.05
C GLU A 187 17.14 -12.22 -15.01
N SER A 188 16.40 -13.32 -14.86
CA SER A 188 15.38 -13.48 -13.82
C SER A 188 15.96 -13.32 -12.41
N LEU A 189 17.11 -13.92 -12.11
CA LEU A 189 17.77 -13.79 -10.80
C LEU A 189 18.34 -12.37 -10.57
N LYS A 190 18.84 -11.69 -11.60
CA LYS A 190 19.30 -10.30 -11.52
C LYS A 190 18.13 -9.32 -11.39
N GLN A 191 17.00 -9.60 -12.02
CA GLN A 191 15.74 -8.88 -11.81
C GLN A 191 15.19 -9.13 -10.40
N ASN A 192 15.20 -10.36 -9.89
CA ASN A 192 14.79 -10.67 -8.51
C ASN A 192 15.73 -10.05 -7.46
N LEU A 193 17.05 -10.02 -7.71
CA LEU A 193 18.02 -9.31 -6.88
C LEU A 193 17.75 -7.80 -6.92
N SER A 194 17.50 -7.22 -8.10
CA SER A 194 17.15 -5.81 -8.28
C SER A 194 15.83 -5.43 -7.60
N ILE A 195 14.81 -6.29 -7.67
CA ILE A 195 13.54 -6.15 -6.94
C ILE A 195 13.77 -6.23 -5.44
N THR A 196 14.61 -7.15 -4.96
CA THR A 196 14.88 -7.32 -3.52
C THR A 196 15.70 -6.16 -2.96
N GLN A 197 16.73 -5.69 -3.69
CA GLN A 197 17.47 -4.46 -3.39
C GLN A 197 16.55 -3.22 -3.47
N GLY A 198 15.64 -3.17 -4.44
CA GLY A 198 14.64 -2.11 -4.59
C GLY A 198 13.63 -2.09 -3.46
N LEU A 199 13.19 -3.24 -2.95
CA LEU A 199 12.35 -3.35 -1.75
C LEU A 199 13.11 -2.95 -0.48
N LEU A 200 14.40 -3.28 -0.38
CA LEU A 200 15.26 -2.89 0.74
C LEU A 200 15.58 -1.38 0.72
N GLN A 201 15.75 -0.80 -0.48
CA GLN A 201 15.76 0.65 -0.69
C GLN A 201 14.41 1.28 -0.34
N GLN A 202 13.27 0.73 -0.79
CA GLN A 202 11.95 1.26 -0.43
C GLN A 202 11.71 1.20 1.08
N LEU A 203 12.13 0.14 1.78
CA LEU A 203 12.03 0.04 3.25
C LEU A 203 12.95 1.02 4.00
N SER A 204 14.02 1.52 3.37
CA SER A 204 14.93 2.53 3.95
C SER A 204 14.65 3.96 3.45
N ALA A 205 13.89 4.12 2.36
CA ALA A 205 13.60 5.38 1.69
C ALA A 205 12.09 5.56 1.43
N ILE A 206 11.30 5.66 2.51
CA ILE A 206 9.92 6.20 2.47
C ILE A 206 9.88 7.67 2.96
N PRO A 207 10.26 8.66 2.14
CA PRO A 207 9.70 10.00 2.18
C PRO A 207 8.50 10.14 1.20
N SER A 208 7.75 11.22 1.33
CA SER A 208 6.34 11.30 0.94
C SER A 208 6.02 11.57 -0.55
N GLN A 209 6.98 11.50 -1.48
CA GLN A 209 6.77 12.03 -2.84
C GLN A 209 6.01 11.11 -3.82
N SER A 210 6.06 9.77 -3.68
CA SER A 210 5.45 8.85 -4.66
C SER A 210 3.91 8.92 -4.76
N SER A 211 3.23 9.49 -3.75
CA SER A 211 1.76 9.51 -3.70
C SER A 211 1.14 10.37 -4.81
N ASN A 212 1.77 11.49 -5.19
CA ASN A 212 1.13 12.48 -6.06
C ASN A 212 1.17 12.10 -7.55
N MET A 213 2.18 11.34 -7.99
CA MET A 213 2.24 10.80 -9.35
C MET A 213 1.13 9.76 -9.59
N LEU A 214 0.97 8.82 -8.65
CA LEU A 214 -0.01 7.73 -8.72
C LEU A 214 -1.46 8.22 -8.68
N ILE A 215 -1.74 9.35 -8.00
CA ILE A 215 -3.06 10.01 -8.02
C ILE A 215 -3.36 10.56 -9.42
N LYS A 216 -2.42 11.30 -10.01
CA LYS A 216 -2.61 11.95 -11.32
C LYS A 216 -2.75 10.95 -12.47
N GLU A 217 -2.08 9.80 -12.36
CA GLU A 217 -2.25 8.67 -13.28
C GLU A 217 -3.60 7.96 -13.09
N ASN A 218 -4.06 7.79 -11.84
CA ASN A 218 -5.40 7.26 -11.52
C ASN A 218 -6.52 8.12 -12.13
N GLU A 219 -6.42 9.44 -12.06
CA GLU A 219 -7.42 10.36 -12.64
C GLU A 219 -7.49 10.22 -14.16
N ASN A 220 -6.32 10.15 -14.83
CA ASN A 220 -6.25 9.98 -16.29
C ASN A 220 -6.79 8.60 -16.73
N LEU A 221 -6.48 7.53 -15.98
CA LEU A 221 -7.05 6.20 -16.21
C LEU A 221 -8.58 6.18 -16.00
N ARG A 222 -9.10 6.86 -14.96
CA ARG A 222 -10.55 6.98 -14.73
C ARG A 222 -11.28 7.69 -15.87
N GLY A 223 -10.70 8.77 -16.41
CA GLY A 223 -11.25 9.46 -17.59
C GLY A 223 -11.31 8.56 -18.83
N ARG A 224 -10.26 7.75 -19.06
CA ARG A 224 -10.23 6.76 -20.16
C ARG A 224 -11.23 5.62 -19.96
N VAL A 225 -11.43 5.16 -18.73
CA VAL A 225 -12.47 4.15 -18.41
C VAL A 225 -13.86 4.70 -18.73
N GLN A 226 -14.20 5.92 -18.28
CA GLN A 226 -15.51 6.51 -18.58
C GLN A 226 -15.77 6.70 -20.08
N GLN A 227 -14.76 7.08 -20.87
CA GLN A 227 -14.90 7.14 -22.33
C GLN A 227 -15.15 5.77 -22.98
N LEU A 228 -14.51 4.72 -22.47
CA LEU A 228 -14.72 3.35 -22.96
C LEU A 228 -16.09 2.79 -22.54
N GLU A 229 -16.55 3.06 -21.32
CA GLU A 229 -17.89 2.71 -20.83
C GLU A 229 -18.98 3.35 -21.70
N LEU A 230 -18.86 4.66 -22.02
CA LEU A 230 -19.82 5.36 -22.87
C LEU A 230 -19.89 4.77 -24.30
N SER A 231 -18.73 4.44 -24.87
CA SER A 231 -18.61 3.81 -26.19
C SER A 231 -19.17 2.38 -26.23
N LEU A 232 -18.99 1.63 -25.14
CA LEU A 232 -19.51 0.27 -25.00
C LEU A 232 -21.03 0.26 -24.82
N GLN A 233 -21.59 1.23 -24.08
CA GLN A 233 -23.03 1.42 -23.95
C GLN A 233 -23.69 1.76 -25.30
N GLN A 234 -23.12 2.70 -26.07
CA GLN A 234 -23.62 3.03 -27.41
C GLN A 234 -23.61 1.81 -28.36
N ARG A 235 -22.60 0.93 -28.25
CA ARG A 235 -22.54 -0.31 -29.03
C ARG A 235 -23.56 -1.36 -28.58
N ALA A 236 -23.87 -1.44 -27.29
CA ALA A 236 -24.93 -2.31 -26.78
C ALA A 236 -26.33 -1.86 -27.25
N GLU A 237 -26.58 -0.55 -27.31
CA GLU A 237 -27.80 0.04 -27.86
C GLU A 237 -27.93 -0.23 -29.37
N GLN A 238 -26.82 -0.17 -30.12
CA GLN A 238 -26.79 -0.58 -31.54
C GLN A 238 -27.06 -2.08 -31.74
N LEU A 239 -26.47 -2.95 -30.92
CA LEU A 239 -26.70 -4.41 -30.96
C LEU A 239 -28.17 -4.75 -30.70
N THR A 240 -28.76 -4.25 -29.61
CA THR A 240 -30.17 -4.53 -29.26
C THR A 240 -31.19 -3.95 -30.25
N HIS A 241 -30.80 -2.96 -31.06
CA HIS A 241 -31.58 -2.46 -32.20
C HIS A 241 -31.45 -3.38 -33.43
N LEU A 242 -30.27 -3.97 -33.68
CA LEU A 242 -30.03 -4.94 -34.74
C LEU A 242 -30.68 -6.31 -34.45
N GLU A 243 -30.66 -6.75 -33.20
CA GLU A 243 -31.31 -7.99 -32.72
C GLU A 243 -32.82 -7.94 -32.97
N ARG A 244 -33.51 -6.89 -32.52
CA ARG A 244 -34.94 -6.67 -32.83
C ARG A 244 -35.23 -6.65 -34.34
N LYS A 245 -34.33 -6.07 -35.13
CA LYS A 245 -34.41 -6.08 -36.61
C LYS A 245 -34.12 -7.47 -37.21
N SER A 246 -33.49 -8.39 -36.49
CA SER A 246 -33.34 -9.79 -36.89
C SER A 246 -34.60 -10.59 -36.53
N GLU A 247 -35.04 -10.52 -35.26
CA GLU A 247 -36.26 -11.17 -34.77
C GLU A 247 -37.48 -10.83 -35.63
N GLN A 248 -37.67 -9.54 -35.97
CA GLN A 248 -38.78 -9.10 -36.81
C GLN A 248 -38.69 -9.58 -38.28
N ARG A 249 -37.49 -9.97 -38.76
CA ARG A 249 -37.29 -10.60 -40.09
C ARG A 249 -37.42 -12.12 -40.05
N GLU A 250 -37.19 -12.75 -38.90
CA GLU A 250 -37.48 -14.17 -38.69
C GLU A 250 -38.98 -14.41 -38.48
N TRP A 251 -39.64 -13.56 -37.69
CA TRP A 251 -41.09 -13.62 -37.48
C TRP A 251 -41.89 -13.55 -38.79
N ARG A 252 -41.56 -12.61 -39.69
CA ARG A 252 -42.19 -12.52 -41.02
C ARG A 252 -41.95 -13.77 -41.86
N ARG A 253 -40.73 -14.33 -41.87
CA ARG A 253 -40.43 -15.58 -42.58
C ARG A 253 -41.20 -16.77 -42.01
N GLY A 254 -41.40 -16.83 -40.68
CA GLY A 254 -42.22 -17.85 -40.04
C GLY A 254 -43.71 -17.74 -40.39
N GLU A 255 -44.25 -16.52 -40.49
CA GLU A 255 -45.62 -16.28 -40.94
C GLU A 255 -45.82 -16.65 -42.42
N GLU A 256 -44.85 -16.28 -43.27
CA GLU A 256 -44.79 -16.65 -44.68
C GLU A 256 -44.63 -18.16 -44.93
N LEU A 257 -43.98 -18.90 -44.01
CA LEU A 257 -43.82 -20.35 -44.11
C LEU A 257 -45.15 -21.05 -43.87
N ARG A 258 -45.87 -20.69 -42.79
CA ARG A 258 -47.20 -21.25 -42.48
C ARG A 258 -48.19 -21.05 -43.63
N LYS A 259 -48.22 -19.84 -44.22
CA LYS A 259 -49.06 -19.53 -45.38
C LYS A 259 -48.75 -20.40 -46.62
N ARG A 260 -47.52 -20.92 -46.75
CA ARG A 260 -47.17 -21.90 -47.78
C ARG A 260 -47.53 -23.33 -47.37
N GLU A 261 -47.31 -23.72 -46.10
CA GLU A 261 -47.69 -25.03 -45.55
C GLU A 261 -49.21 -25.28 -45.64
N ASP A 262 -50.03 -24.26 -45.38
CA ASP A 262 -51.49 -24.33 -45.53
C ASP A 262 -51.91 -24.50 -47.00
N ARG A 263 -51.25 -23.79 -47.92
CA ARG A 263 -51.52 -23.87 -49.37
C ARG A 263 -51.08 -25.21 -49.99
N VAL A 264 -50.05 -25.86 -49.46
CA VAL A 264 -49.66 -27.22 -49.87
C VAL A 264 -50.74 -28.24 -49.50
N ARG A 265 -51.27 -28.18 -48.27
CA ARG A 265 -52.35 -29.08 -47.82
C ARG A 265 -53.66 -28.91 -48.60
N GLU A 266 -53.93 -27.70 -49.08
CA GLU A 266 -55.04 -27.40 -49.98
C GLU A 266 -54.87 -28.11 -51.33
N LEU A 267 -53.67 -28.03 -51.94
CA LEU A 267 -53.34 -28.67 -53.22
C LEU A 267 -53.28 -30.21 -53.13
N GLU A 268 -52.85 -30.78 -52.00
CA GLU A 268 -52.88 -32.23 -51.76
C GLU A 268 -54.31 -32.79 -51.72
N LEU A 269 -55.29 -31.99 -51.27
CA LEU A 269 -56.72 -32.32 -51.31
C LEU A 269 -57.31 -32.24 -52.72
N GLU A 270 -56.78 -31.39 -53.59
CA GLU A 270 -57.18 -31.31 -55.00
C GLU A 270 -56.58 -32.46 -55.83
N LEU A 271 -55.30 -32.78 -55.64
CA LEU A 271 -54.60 -33.84 -56.37
C LEU A 271 -55.23 -35.23 -56.17
N ASN A 272 -55.79 -35.47 -54.98
CA ASN A 272 -56.49 -36.72 -54.67
C ASN A 272 -57.88 -36.84 -55.33
N LYS A 273 -58.47 -35.75 -55.87
CA LYS A 273 -59.74 -35.81 -56.63
C LYS A 273 -59.53 -36.23 -58.09
N GLU A 274 -58.40 -35.88 -58.70
CA GLU A 274 -58.17 -36.10 -60.13
C GLU A 274 -57.64 -37.51 -60.50
N ARG A 275 -57.19 -38.31 -59.51
CA ARG A 275 -56.61 -39.65 -59.72
C ARG A 275 -57.57 -40.78 -60.13
N GLY A 276 -58.76 -40.49 -60.66
CA GLY A 276 -59.84 -41.47 -60.88
C GLY A 276 -60.32 -41.69 -62.32
N LYS A 277 -59.46 -41.72 -63.35
CA LYS A 277 -59.82 -41.77 -64.80
C LYS A 277 -58.82 -42.62 -65.65
N GLU A 278 -59.25 -43.44 -66.64
CA GLU A 278 -58.44 -44.43 -67.49
C GLU A 278 -58.81 -44.47 -69.01
N PRO A 279 -57.93 -44.84 -70.03
CA PRO A 279 -58.26 -45.82 -71.19
C PRO A 279 -57.19 -46.48 -72.25
N VAL A 280 -57.24 -47.83 -72.62
CA VAL A 280 -57.42 -48.73 -73.93
C VAL A 280 -56.43 -49.11 -75.23
N VAL A 281 -56.53 -50.34 -75.99
CA VAL A 281 -55.54 -51.35 -76.78
C VAL A 281 -55.83 -52.11 -78.28
N LYS A 282 -54.96 -52.99 -79.05
CA LYS A 282 -55.11 -53.85 -80.42
C LYS A 282 -54.04 -55.02 -81.01
N TYR A 283 -54.22 -55.86 -82.17
CA TYR A 283 -53.40 -57.13 -82.76
C TYR A 283 -53.47 -57.75 -84.33
N VAL A 284 -52.73 -58.86 -84.87
CA VAL A 284 -52.81 -59.96 -86.10
C VAL A 284 -51.55 -60.36 -87.11
N THR A 285 -51.25 -61.34 -88.13
CA THR A 285 -51.59 -62.66 -89.01
C THR A 285 -50.35 -63.36 -89.91
N GLN A 286 -50.12 -64.34 -90.94
CA GLN A 286 -50.56 -65.49 -92.00
C GLN A 286 -49.34 -66.30 -92.82
N THR A 287 -49.14 -67.28 -93.86
CA THR A 287 -49.62 -68.51 -94.81
C THR A 287 -48.55 -69.10 -95.95
N VAL A 288 -48.40 -70.19 -96.90
CA VAL A 288 -48.85 -71.63 -97.47
C VAL A 288 -48.07 -72.32 -98.82
N GLU A 289 -48.09 -73.69 -99.26
CA GLU A 289 -47.22 -74.52 -100.35
C GLU A 289 -47.72 -75.83 -101.31
N VAL A 290 -46.95 -76.58 -102.29
CA VAL A 290 -47.32 -77.84 -103.25
C VAL A 290 -46.26 -78.73 -104.23
N GLU A 291 -46.49 -79.96 -104.93
CA GLU A 291 -45.55 -80.92 -105.87
C GLU A 291 -46.06 -82.22 -106.83
N SER A 292 -45.34 -82.99 -107.81
CA SER A 292 -45.67 -84.36 -108.64
C SER A 292 -44.80 -85.14 -109.88
N PRO A 293 -44.89 -86.52 -110.31
CA PRO A 293 -44.11 -87.38 -111.42
C PRO A 293 -44.60 -88.77 -112.28
N ALA A 294 -43.93 -89.46 -113.35
CA ALA A 294 -44.25 -90.86 -114.12
C ALA A 294 -43.34 -91.62 -115.34
N THR A 295 -43.38 -92.98 -115.79
CA THR A 295 -42.65 -93.79 -117.01
C THR A 295 -42.96 -95.36 -117.59
N VAL A 296 -42.35 -95.99 -118.74
CA VAL A 296 -41.94 -97.51 -119.20
C VAL A 296 -42.51 -98.52 -120.43
N LYS A 297 -41.75 -99.44 -121.25
CA LYS A 297 -42.08 -100.79 -122.10
C LYS A 297 -41.09 -101.61 -123.18
N GLN A 298 -41.29 -102.90 -123.79
CA GLN A 298 -40.42 -103.79 -124.83
C GLN A 298 -40.90 -105.20 -125.63
N LEU A 299 -40.26 -105.80 -126.77
CA LEU A 299 -39.84 -107.31 -127.17
C LEU A 299 -40.20 -108.26 -128.48
N THR A 300 -39.22 -109.00 -129.18
CA THR A 300 -39.37 -110.29 -130.01
C THR A 300 -38.14 -111.30 -130.16
N LYS A 301 -37.80 -112.16 -129.16
CA LYS A 301 -36.69 -113.18 -129.22
C LYS A 301 -37.26 -114.59 -129.62
N ALA A 302 -36.56 -115.71 -129.90
CA ALA A 302 -35.28 -116.22 -129.35
C ALA A 302 -34.62 -117.48 -130.03
N ARG A 303 -35.16 -118.11 -131.09
CA ARG A 303 -34.83 -119.54 -131.43
C ARG A 303 -33.42 -119.83 -132.02
N GLN A 304 -32.71 -118.87 -132.59
CA GLN A 304 -31.38 -119.04 -133.23
C GLN A 304 -30.22 -119.29 -132.23
N LYS A 305 -30.51 -119.79 -131.03
CA LYS A 305 -29.58 -119.80 -129.89
C LYS A 305 -28.72 -121.06 -129.73
N ASN A 306 -29.23 -122.24 -130.11
CA ASN A 306 -28.71 -123.50 -129.54
C ASN A 306 -27.36 -123.96 -130.09
N GLU A 307 -27.10 -123.93 -131.40
CA GLU A 307 -25.78 -124.34 -131.91
C GLU A 307 -24.68 -123.39 -131.43
N VAL A 308 -24.98 -122.09 -131.39
CA VAL A 308 -24.10 -121.04 -130.84
C VAL A 308 -23.83 -121.22 -129.33
N LEU A 309 -24.54 -122.09 -128.59
CA LEU A 309 -24.28 -122.31 -127.17
C LEU A 309 -23.12 -123.29 -126.90
N SER A 310 -22.82 -124.22 -127.81
CA SER A 310 -21.71 -125.16 -127.62
C SER A 310 -20.35 -124.45 -127.73
N GLU A 311 -20.17 -123.68 -128.80
CA GLU A 311 -18.94 -122.88 -129.04
C GLU A 311 -18.76 -121.74 -128.02
N LYS A 312 -19.87 -121.21 -127.48
CA LYS A 312 -19.84 -120.31 -126.33
C LYS A 312 -19.33 -120.98 -125.06
N LEU A 313 -19.55 -122.28 -124.85
CA LEU A 313 -19.16 -122.95 -123.61
C LEU A 313 -17.63 -123.00 -123.45
N SER A 314 -16.90 -123.23 -124.55
CA SER A 314 -15.44 -123.14 -124.60
C SER A 314 -14.95 -121.72 -124.28
N ASN A 315 -15.47 -120.72 -125.00
CA ASN A 315 -15.14 -119.31 -124.80
C ASN A 315 -15.52 -118.76 -123.40
N GLN A 316 -16.52 -119.35 -122.72
CA GLN A 316 -16.86 -119.00 -121.34
C GLN A 316 -15.79 -119.51 -120.36
N ASN A 317 -15.23 -120.70 -120.60
CA ASN A 317 -14.32 -121.35 -119.64
C ASN A 317 -12.96 -120.63 -119.51
N GLU A 318 -12.39 -120.11 -120.60
CA GLU A 318 -11.21 -119.24 -120.53
C GLU A 318 -11.53 -117.88 -119.90
N ARG A 319 -12.74 -117.36 -120.13
CA ARG A 319 -13.22 -116.10 -119.57
C ARG A 319 -13.40 -116.17 -118.05
N CYS A 320 -13.78 -117.33 -117.51
CA CYS A 320 -13.81 -117.56 -116.06
C CYS A 320 -12.41 -117.39 -115.44
N LYS A 321 -11.37 -118.02 -116.00
CA LYS A 321 -9.99 -117.90 -115.48
C LYS A 321 -9.45 -116.47 -115.49
N GLN A 322 -9.81 -115.68 -116.51
CA GLN A 322 -9.43 -114.26 -116.55
C GLN A 322 -10.14 -113.42 -115.49
N LEU A 323 -11.38 -113.79 -115.11
CA LEU A 323 -12.12 -113.13 -114.03
C LEU A 323 -11.60 -113.52 -112.64
N GLU A 324 -11.21 -114.78 -112.43
CA GLU A 324 -10.60 -115.25 -111.17
C GLU A 324 -9.32 -114.46 -110.81
N GLU A 325 -8.44 -114.24 -111.80
CA GLU A 325 -7.20 -113.47 -111.61
C GLU A 325 -7.46 -111.95 -111.42
N GLN A 326 -8.59 -111.42 -111.89
CA GLN A 326 -9.02 -110.05 -111.59
C GLN A 326 -9.60 -109.92 -110.17
N ILE A 327 -10.43 -110.87 -109.75
CA ILE A 327 -11.00 -110.91 -108.39
C ILE A 327 -9.87 -110.96 -107.34
N ARG A 328 -8.89 -111.86 -107.52
CA ARG A 328 -7.74 -112.00 -106.60
C ARG A 328 -6.99 -110.67 -106.36
N LYS A 329 -6.82 -109.86 -107.40
CA LYS A 329 -6.16 -108.53 -107.31
C LYS A 329 -7.07 -107.48 -106.67
N SER A 330 -8.38 -107.59 -106.85
CA SER A 330 -9.37 -106.74 -106.17
C SER A 330 -9.42 -107.02 -104.67
N ASP A 331 -9.32 -108.29 -104.26
CA ASP A 331 -9.30 -108.69 -102.85
C ASP A 331 -8.03 -108.22 -102.14
N GLU A 332 -6.87 -108.35 -102.79
CA GLU A 332 -5.57 -107.90 -102.28
C GLU A 332 -5.52 -106.37 -102.11
N TYR A 333 -6.16 -105.60 -103.01
CA TYR A 333 -6.35 -104.16 -102.86
C TYR A 333 -7.34 -103.82 -101.73
N SER A 334 -8.42 -104.57 -101.60
CA SER A 334 -9.46 -104.36 -100.57
C SER A 334 -8.92 -104.60 -99.15
N CYS A 335 -8.11 -105.64 -98.95
CA CYS A 335 -7.44 -105.94 -97.68
C CYS A 335 -6.50 -104.80 -97.24
N ASN A 336 -5.81 -104.16 -98.20
CA ASN A 336 -4.95 -102.99 -97.94
C ASN A 336 -5.75 -101.74 -97.55
N LEU A 337 -6.95 -101.51 -98.12
CA LEU A 337 -7.82 -100.42 -97.66
C LEU A 337 -8.37 -100.69 -96.25
N GLN A 338 -8.79 -101.92 -95.95
CA GLN A 338 -9.28 -102.30 -94.63
C GLN A 338 -8.23 -102.07 -93.53
N HIS A 339 -6.96 -102.41 -93.80
CA HIS A 339 -5.86 -102.12 -92.86
C HIS A 339 -5.64 -100.63 -92.60
N LYS A 340 -5.84 -99.76 -93.61
CA LYS A 340 -5.76 -98.29 -93.45
C LYS A 340 -6.94 -97.72 -92.69
N ILE A 341 -8.17 -98.18 -92.97
CA ILE A 341 -9.37 -97.78 -92.23
C ILE A 341 -9.20 -98.13 -90.74
N ALA A 342 -8.84 -99.40 -90.45
CA ALA A 342 -8.58 -99.86 -89.10
C ALA A 342 -7.36 -99.19 -88.43
N ALA A 343 -6.52 -98.45 -89.14
CA ALA A 343 -5.48 -97.60 -88.55
C ALA A 343 -6.05 -96.23 -88.14
N TYR A 344 -6.74 -95.54 -89.05
CA TYR A 344 -7.35 -94.24 -88.75
C TYR A 344 -8.44 -94.31 -87.66
N GLU A 345 -9.22 -95.40 -87.61
CA GLU A 345 -10.19 -95.62 -86.52
C GLU A 345 -9.52 -95.66 -85.14
N ARG A 346 -8.31 -96.23 -85.03
CA ARG A 346 -7.54 -96.24 -83.78
C ARG A 346 -6.99 -94.86 -83.39
N GLU A 347 -6.64 -94.02 -84.37
CA GLU A 347 -6.23 -92.63 -84.11
C GLU A 347 -7.42 -91.76 -83.68
N ILE A 348 -8.58 -91.91 -84.34
CA ILE A 348 -9.82 -91.21 -83.99
C ILE A 348 -10.29 -91.57 -82.56
N CYS A 349 -10.16 -92.83 -82.14
CA CYS A 349 -10.46 -93.23 -80.76
C CYS A 349 -9.53 -92.57 -79.74
N LYS A 350 -8.21 -92.52 -79.99
CA LYS A 350 -7.26 -91.83 -79.09
C LYS A 350 -7.56 -90.34 -78.94
N LEU A 351 -7.76 -89.63 -80.05
CA LEU A 351 -8.08 -88.20 -80.04
C LEU A 351 -9.41 -87.90 -79.31
N ARG A 352 -10.39 -88.82 -79.37
CA ARG A 352 -11.62 -88.72 -78.58
C ARG A 352 -11.37 -88.90 -77.08
N GLU A 353 -10.55 -89.86 -76.67
CA GLU A 353 -10.19 -90.06 -75.26
C GLU A 353 -9.40 -88.89 -74.68
N GLU A 354 -8.53 -88.26 -75.48
CA GLU A 354 -7.75 -87.08 -75.08
C GLU A 354 -8.67 -85.85 -74.93
N LEU A 355 -9.54 -85.58 -75.91
CA LEU A 355 -10.50 -84.47 -75.85
C LEU A 355 -11.49 -84.59 -74.67
N LEU A 356 -11.96 -85.81 -74.35
CA LEU A 356 -12.85 -86.03 -73.21
C LEU A 356 -12.18 -85.75 -71.86
N LYS A 357 -10.87 -86.02 -71.73
CA LYS A 357 -10.10 -85.68 -70.51
C LYS A 357 -9.92 -84.17 -70.37
N GLU A 358 -9.65 -83.47 -71.46
CA GLU A 358 -9.49 -82.01 -71.45
C GLU A 358 -10.81 -81.29 -71.14
N ILE A 359 -11.94 -81.76 -71.69
CA ILE A 359 -13.28 -81.27 -71.34
C ILE A 359 -13.54 -81.45 -69.83
N GLY A 360 -13.27 -82.63 -69.28
CA GLY A 360 -13.46 -82.90 -67.85
C GLY A 360 -12.68 -81.95 -66.93
N HIS A 361 -11.41 -81.68 -67.23
CA HIS A 361 -10.60 -80.71 -66.47
C HIS A 361 -11.07 -79.26 -66.62
N LEU A 362 -11.68 -78.88 -67.75
CA LEU A 362 -12.27 -77.56 -67.92
C LEU A 362 -13.60 -77.42 -67.15
N GLU A 363 -14.41 -78.48 -67.10
CA GLU A 363 -15.64 -78.49 -66.30
C GLU A 363 -15.34 -78.44 -64.79
N GLU A 364 -14.36 -79.20 -64.32
CA GLU A 364 -13.88 -79.19 -62.93
C GLU A 364 -13.41 -77.77 -62.50
N ARG A 365 -12.56 -77.13 -63.31
CA ARG A 365 -12.10 -75.76 -63.06
C ARG A 365 -13.22 -74.72 -63.08
N LYS A 366 -14.20 -74.86 -63.98
CA LYS A 366 -15.40 -74.00 -64.01
C LYS A 366 -16.20 -74.15 -62.70
N GLU A 367 -16.36 -75.38 -62.24
CA GLU A 367 -17.09 -75.72 -61.01
C GLU A 367 -16.42 -75.14 -59.75
N GLU A 368 -15.09 -75.22 -59.65
CA GLU A 368 -14.31 -74.56 -58.59
C GLU A 368 -14.45 -73.04 -58.61
N ALA A 369 -14.30 -72.41 -59.78
CA ALA A 369 -14.40 -70.96 -59.93
C ALA A 369 -15.79 -70.42 -59.54
N VAL A 370 -16.86 -71.14 -59.89
CA VAL A 370 -18.24 -70.80 -59.49
C VAL A 370 -18.42 -70.91 -57.97
N LYS A 371 -17.88 -71.96 -57.33
CA LYS A 371 -17.93 -72.13 -55.87
C LYS A 371 -17.18 -71.03 -55.13
N ALA A 372 -15.99 -70.64 -55.60
CA ALA A 372 -15.21 -69.55 -55.03
C ALA A 372 -15.93 -68.20 -55.14
N ALA A 373 -16.51 -67.89 -56.31
CA ALA A 373 -17.28 -66.67 -56.53
C ALA A 373 -18.55 -66.61 -55.63
N ALA A 374 -19.26 -67.73 -55.48
CA ALA A 374 -20.43 -67.83 -54.61
C ALA A 374 -20.08 -67.58 -53.14
N SER A 375 -18.97 -68.16 -52.64
CA SER A 375 -18.51 -67.96 -51.26
C SER A 375 -18.14 -66.49 -50.98
N CYS A 376 -17.40 -65.85 -51.88
CA CYS A 376 -17.01 -64.45 -51.74
C CYS A 376 -18.22 -63.49 -51.73
N SER A 377 -19.22 -63.78 -52.57
CA SER A 377 -20.49 -63.03 -52.60
C SER A 377 -21.27 -63.16 -51.29
N ALA A 378 -21.31 -64.37 -50.69
CA ALA A 378 -21.98 -64.61 -49.43
C ALA A 378 -21.34 -63.85 -48.26
N GLU A 379 -20.01 -63.90 -48.13
CA GLU A 379 -19.27 -63.14 -47.10
C GLU A 379 -19.49 -61.63 -47.24
N HIS A 380 -19.46 -61.10 -48.47
CA HIS A 380 -19.69 -59.69 -48.72
C HIS A 380 -21.12 -59.25 -48.32
N PHE A 381 -22.13 -60.06 -48.65
CA PHE A 381 -23.52 -59.77 -48.29
C PHE A 381 -23.75 -59.81 -46.78
N GLN A 382 -23.14 -60.77 -46.07
CA GLN A 382 -23.26 -60.89 -44.61
C GLN A 382 -22.61 -59.68 -43.89
N ASN A 383 -21.43 -59.25 -44.33
CA ASN A 383 -20.78 -58.04 -43.83
C ASN A 383 -21.66 -56.78 -44.06
N LEU A 384 -22.34 -56.70 -45.21
CA LEU A 384 -23.29 -55.62 -45.49
C LEU A 384 -24.49 -55.62 -44.51
N GLN A 385 -25.02 -56.80 -44.14
CA GLN A 385 -26.08 -56.92 -43.15
C GLN A 385 -25.64 -56.48 -41.75
N ASP A 386 -24.45 -56.89 -41.30
CA ASP A 386 -23.91 -56.50 -39.99
C ASP A 386 -23.68 -54.99 -39.88
N GLN A 387 -23.20 -54.35 -40.97
CA GLN A 387 -23.10 -52.90 -41.06
C GLN A 387 -24.48 -52.23 -40.99
N PHE A 388 -25.47 -52.74 -41.72
CA PHE A 388 -26.82 -52.18 -41.73
C PHE A 388 -27.52 -52.31 -40.36
N PHE A 389 -27.38 -53.45 -39.70
CA PHE A 389 -27.89 -53.67 -38.34
C PHE A 389 -27.19 -52.75 -37.32
N THR A 390 -25.88 -52.55 -37.46
CA THR A 390 -25.11 -51.62 -36.62
C THR A 390 -25.58 -50.16 -36.82
N LEU A 391 -25.86 -49.75 -38.05
CA LEU A 391 -26.42 -48.42 -38.36
C LEU A 391 -27.85 -48.28 -37.79
N GLN A 392 -28.70 -49.28 -37.95
CA GLN A 392 -30.06 -49.29 -37.40
C GLN A 392 -30.05 -49.16 -35.87
N LYS A 393 -29.15 -49.88 -35.18
CA LYS A 393 -28.98 -49.82 -33.71
C LYS A 393 -28.46 -48.45 -33.23
N ARG A 394 -27.62 -47.77 -34.01
CA ARG A 394 -27.21 -46.38 -33.73
C ARG A 394 -28.37 -45.41 -33.93
N LEU A 395 -29.18 -45.62 -34.98
CA LEU A 395 -30.29 -44.74 -35.33
C LEU A 395 -31.46 -44.83 -34.32
N THR A 396 -31.70 -46.00 -33.71
CA THR A 396 -32.67 -46.15 -32.61
C THR A 396 -32.17 -45.59 -31.26
N ALA A 397 -30.86 -45.41 -31.08
CA ALA A 397 -30.26 -44.83 -29.86
C ALA A 397 -30.22 -43.28 -29.84
N LEU A 398 -30.45 -42.62 -30.98
CA LEU A 398 -30.50 -41.15 -31.11
C LEU A 398 -31.75 -40.50 -30.46
N PRO A 399 -32.99 -41.00 -30.65
CA PRO A 399 -34.19 -40.41 -30.04
C PRO A 399 -34.26 -40.33 -28.51
N PRO A 400 -33.69 -41.25 -27.69
CA PRO A 400 -33.64 -41.06 -26.24
C PRO A 400 -32.52 -40.10 -25.81
N THR A 401 -31.35 -40.13 -26.43
CA THR A 401 -30.22 -39.24 -26.09
C THR A 401 -30.54 -37.77 -26.42
N LEU A 402 -31.17 -37.50 -27.57
CA LEU A 402 -31.70 -36.18 -27.92
C LEU A 402 -32.80 -35.70 -26.95
N ARG A 403 -33.57 -36.61 -26.34
CA ARG A 403 -34.58 -36.26 -25.32
C ARG A 403 -33.93 -35.86 -24.00
N SER A 404 -32.91 -36.60 -23.52
CA SER A 404 -32.13 -36.20 -22.34
C SER A 404 -31.48 -34.82 -22.56
N MET A 405 -30.73 -34.66 -23.66
CA MET A 405 -30.05 -33.41 -23.97
C MET A 405 -31.02 -32.20 -24.03
N LYS A 406 -32.27 -32.42 -24.47
CA LYS A 406 -33.33 -31.39 -24.44
C LYS A 406 -33.83 -31.08 -23.03
N THR A 407 -34.00 -32.05 -22.14
CA THR A 407 -34.37 -31.81 -20.72
C THR A 407 -33.22 -31.15 -19.95
N ASP A 408 -31.98 -31.57 -20.22
CA ASP A 408 -30.77 -31.07 -19.56
C ASP A 408 -30.53 -29.59 -19.95
N TYR A 409 -30.69 -29.27 -21.24
CA TYR A 409 -30.67 -27.89 -21.73
C TYR A 409 -31.79 -27.02 -21.11
N ALA A 410 -33.01 -27.56 -20.96
CA ALA A 410 -34.12 -26.83 -20.34
C ALA A 410 -33.87 -26.56 -18.84
N SER A 411 -33.31 -27.54 -18.12
CA SER A 411 -32.90 -27.40 -16.72
C SER A 411 -31.81 -26.32 -16.56
N LEU A 412 -30.74 -26.41 -17.35
CA LEU A 412 -29.63 -25.44 -17.32
C LEU A 412 -30.12 -24.02 -17.66
N ARG A 413 -30.98 -23.87 -18.67
CA ARG A 413 -31.59 -22.57 -19.04
C ARG A 413 -32.45 -21.97 -17.92
N SER A 414 -33.11 -22.81 -17.12
CA SER A 414 -33.86 -22.37 -15.94
C SER A 414 -32.91 -21.87 -14.84
N GLN A 415 -31.87 -22.64 -14.52
CA GLN A 415 -30.86 -22.26 -13.52
C GLN A 415 -30.16 -20.95 -13.88
N VAL A 416 -29.72 -20.77 -15.13
CA VAL A 416 -29.03 -19.55 -15.60
C VAL A 416 -29.92 -18.30 -15.46
N ARG A 417 -31.24 -18.40 -15.68
CA ARG A 417 -32.17 -17.29 -15.41
C ARG A 417 -32.24 -16.97 -13.92
N ASN A 418 -32.46 -17.98 -13.09
CA ASN A 418 -32.58 -17.80 -11.63
C ASN A 418 -31.29 -17.20 -11.02
N PHE A 419 -30.10 -17.55 -11.53
CA PHE A 419 -28.84 -16.91 -11.15
C PHE A 419 -28.81 -15.42 -11.51
N SER A 420 -29.24 -15.04 -12.72
CA SER A 420 -29.27 -13.63 -13.15
C SER A 420 -30.13 -12.77 -12.22
N ASP A 421 -31.34 -13.22 -11.90
CA ASP A 421 -32.27 -12.47 -11.05
C ASP A 421 -31.77 -12.40 -9.60
N PHE A 422 -31.18 -13.49 -9.08
CA PHE A 422 -30.57 -13.53 -7.75
C PHE A 422 -29.39 -12.56 -7.62
N TYR A 423 -28.47 -12.54 -8.58
CA TYR A 423 -27.35 -11.58 -8.58
C TYR A 423 -27.84 -10.13 -8.75
N GLY A 424 -28.85 -9.89 -9.58
CA GLY A 424 -29.49 -8.57 -9.70
C GLY A 424 -30.06 -8.05 -8.39
N ALA A 425 -30.76 -8.91 -7.63
CA ALA A 425 -31.27 -8.56 -6.30
C ALA A 425 -30.12 -8.31 -5.29
N ALA A 426 -29.14 -9.21 -5.23
CA ALA A 426 -28.02 -9.12 -4.30
C ALA A 426 -27.14 -7.87 -4.54
N ILE A 427 -26.87 -7.51 -5.80
CA ILE A 427 -26.11 -6.32 -6.16
C ILE A 427 -26.87 -5.04 -5.77
N ASN A 428 -28.19 -4.99 -5.98
CA ASN A 428 -28.99 -3.82 -5.61
C ASN A 428 -29.07 -3.60 -4.10
N GLU A 429 -29.24 -4.66 -3.31
CA GLU A 429 -29.23 -4.55 -1.84
C GLU A 429 -27.83 -4.21 -1.30
N ALA A 430 -26.76 -4.82 -1.84
CA ALA A 430 -25.39 -4.44 -1.49
C ALA A 430 -25.09 -2.96 -1.84
N LYS A 431 -25.52 -2.48 -3.01
CA LYS A 431 -25.40 -1.07 -3.42
C LYS A 431 -26.12 -0.15 -2.43
N LYS A 432 -27.35 -0.49 -2.03
CA LYS A 432 -28.16 0.27 -1.08
C LYS A 432 -27.50 0.33 0.31
N GLN A 433 -26.99 -0.79 0.83
CA GLN A 433 -26.26 -0.84 2.10
C GLN A 433 -24.97 -0.01 2.06
N ILE A 434 -24.20 -0.10 0.98
CA ILE A 434 -22.97 0.71 0.78
C ILE A 434 -23.32 2.21 0.71
N SER A 435 -24.34 2.60 -0.05
CA SER A 435 -24.78 4.01 -0.14
C SER A 435 -25.25 4.56 1.21
N ALA A 436 -26.00 3.78 1.99
CA ALA A 436 -26.42 4.19 3.34
C ALA A 436 -25.22 4.38 4.27
N ALA A 437 -24.29 3.42 4.33
CA ALA A 437 -23.09 3.49 5.15
C ALA A 437 -22.14 4.64 4.75
N ILE A 438 -22.06 4.98 3.46
CA ILE A 438 -21.30 6.16 2.98
C ILE A 438 -21.97 7.46 3.46
N SER A 439 -23.30 7.55 3.40
CA SER A 439 -24.03 8.74 3.87
C SER A 439 -23.85 8.94 5.37
N GLU A 440 -24.05 7.89 6.16
CA GLU A 440 -23.86 7.89 7.63
C GLU A 440 -22.42 8.30 7.99
N MET A 441 -21.42 7.70 7.34
CA MET A 441 -20.00 8.04 7.54
C MET A 441 -19.70 9.50 7.15
N SER A 442 -20.31 10.02 6.08
CA SER A 442 -20.13 11.41 5.66
C SER A 442 -20.73 12.41 6.65
N GLU A 443 -21.92 12.11 7.19
CA GLU A 443 -22.58 12.94 8.20
C GLU A 443 -21.83 12.90 9.53
N ALA A 444 -21.42 11.71 9.99
CA ALA A 444 -20.59 11.55 11.18
C ALA A 444 -19.23 12.28 11.06
N ASN A 445 -18.59 12.27 9.88
CA ASN A 445 -17.36 13.04 9.64
C ASN A 445 -17.60 14.56 9.69
N LYS A 446 -18.73 15.05 9.18
CA LYS A 446 -19.11 16.47 9.23
C LYS A 446 -19.32 16.94 10.67
N ASP A 447 -20.08 16.18 11.46
CA ASP A 447 -20.30 16.42 12.89
C ASP A 447 -18.98 16.35 13.68
N LEU A 448 -18.12 15.37 13.40
CA LEU A 448 -16.81 15.25 14.03
C LEU A 448 -15.89 16.45 13.73
N LEU A 449 -15.90 16.96 12.50
CA LEU A 449 -15.15 18.17 12.12
C LEU A 449 -15.70 19.43 12.83
N GLU A 450 -17.02 19.55 12.98
CA GLU A 450 -17.62 20.67 13.72
C GLU A 450 -17.31 20.59 15.22
N LYS A 451 -17.39 19.40 15.81
CA LYS A 451 -16.97 19.14 17.20
C LYS A 451 -15.48 19.42 17.41
N TYR A 452 -14.62 19.03 16.48
CA TYR A 452 -13.19 19.35 16.52
C TYR A 452 -12.92 20.86 16.46
N ARG A 453 -13.60 21.60 15.56
CA ARG A 453 -13.50 23.07 15.50
C ARG A 453 -13.96 23.74 16.80
N LYS A 454 -15.06 23.27 17.40
CA LYS A 454 -15.55 23.72 18.71
C LYS A 454 -14.54 23.44 19.83
N GLU A 455 -13.94 22.25 19.85
CA GLU A 455 -12.92 21.86 20.83
C GLU A 455 -11.62 22.67 20.68
N VAL A 456 -11.14 22.92 19.45
CA VAL A 456 -9.97 23.79 19.21
C VAL A 456 -10.23 25.23 19.70
N ALA A 457 -11.43 25.76 19.43
CA ALA A 457 -11.84 27.08 19.93
C ALA A 457 -11.96 27.13 21.46
N LEU A 458 -12.48 26.06 22.08
CA LEU A 458 -12.59 25.94 23.54
C LEU A 458 -11.23 25.78 24.21
N ARG A 459 -10.37 24.89 23.71
CA ARG A 459 -8.98 24.71 24.19
C ARG A 459 -8.22 26.03 24.15
N ARG A 460 -8.33 26.81 23.06
CA ARG A 460 -7.72 28.15 22.96
C ARG A 460 -8.27 29.11 24.02
N LYS A 461 -9.60 29.12 24.27
CA LYS A 461 -10.21 29.96 25.31
C LYS A 461 -9.74 29.57 26.72
N LEU A 462 -9.71 28.27 27.03
CA LEU A 462 -9.26 27.76 28.33
C LEU A 462 -7.76 28.00 28.55
N HIS A 463 -6.95 27.85 27.51
CA HIS A 463 -5.52 28.19 27.52
C HIS A 463 -5.30 29.67 27.82
N GLU A 464 -6.08 30.55 27.19
CA GLU A 464 -6.02 31.99 27.46
C GLU A 464 -6.37 32.30 28.93
N GLN A 465 -7.49 31.77 29.41
CA GLN A 465 -7.93 31.97 30.80
C GLN A 465 -6.92 31.42 31.81
N LEU A 466 -6.30 30.27 31.56
CA LEU A 466 -5.26 29.69 32.42
C LEU A 466 -4.01 30.60 32.49
N VAL A 467 -3.58 31.14 31.35
CA VAL A 467 -2.42 32.03 31.29
C VAL A 467 -2.73 33.41 31.90
N GLU A 468 -3.93 33.95 31.71
CA GLU A 468 -4.38 35.20 32.35
C GLU A 468 -4.52 35.06 33.87
N LEU A 469 -5.04 33.93 34.36
CA LEU A 469 -5.09 33.59 35.79
C LEU A 469 -3.70 33.39 36.42
N LYS A 470 -2.68 33.00 35.62
CA LYS A 470 -1.26 32.99 36.03
C LYS A 470 -0.60 34.37 35.99
N GLY A 471 -1.32 35.43 35.61
CA GLY A 471 -0.81 36.80 35.54
C GLY A 471 -0.05 37.11 34.24
N ASN A 472 -0.27 38.32 33.70
CA ASN A 472 0.35 38.76 32.44
C ASN A 472 1.83 39.19 32.61
N ILE A 473 2.35 39.26 33.84
CA ILE A 473 3.77 39.19 34.16
C ILE A 473 3.97 38.06 35.16
N ARG A 474 4.86 37.11 34.84
CA ARG A 474 5.34 36.04 35.74
C ARG A 474 6.84 36.18 35.96
N VAL A 475 7.33 35.78 37.13
CA VAL A 475 8.76 35.76 37.48
C VAL A 475 9.19 34.37 37.94
N LEU A 476 10.03 33.73 37.13
CA LEU A 476 10.57 32.41 37.39
C LEU A 476 12.02 32.55 37.89
N CYS A 477 12.33 32.07 39.08
CA CYS A 477 13.70 32.01 39.58
C CYS A 477 14.38 30.72 39.12
N ARG A 478 15.67 30.79 38.78
CA ARG A 478 16.54 29.62 38.60
C ARG A 478 17.82 29.81 39.40
N VAL A 479 18.14 28.82 40.23
CA VAL A 479 19.39 28.78 40.97
C VAL A 479 20.46 28.09 40.11
N LYS A 480 21.63 28.71 39.95
CA LYS A 480 22.80 28.09 39.30
C LYS A 480 23.31 26.93 40.18
N PRO A 481 23.51 25.71 39.64
CA PRO A 481 24.26 24.68 40.35
C PRO A 481 25.71 25.11 40.57
N VAL A 482 26.30 24.64 41.67
CA VAL A 482 27.74 24.78 41.94
C VAL A 482 28.49 23.85 40.98
N LEU A 483 29.32 24.44 40.13
CA LEU A 483 30.16 23.72 39.16
C LEU A 483 31.48 23.32 39.83
N LYS A 484 32.20 22.34 39.26
CA LYS A 484 33.54 21.95 39.74
C LYS A 484 34.52 23.12 39.72
N GLU A 485 34.40 24.00 38.72
CA GLU A 485 35.17 25.25 38.61
C GLU A 485 34.93 26.20 39.80
N ASP A 486 33.69 26.28 40.32
CA ASP A 486 33.38 27.10 41.51
C ASP A 486 33.99 26.51 42.81
N GLN A 487 34.30 25.21 42.83
CA GLN A 487 34.80 24.49 44.02
C GLN A 487 36.31 24.67 44.26
N HIS A 488 37.04 25.29 43.35
CA HIS A 488 38.49 25.53 43.48
C HIS A 488 38.85 26.82 44.20
N GLU A 489 37.87 27.68 44.54
CA GLU A 489 38.08 28.87 45.39
C GLU A 489 37.84 28.51 46.87
N GLU A 490 38.89 28.59 47.69
CA GLU A 490 38.80 28.34 49.13
C GLU A 490 37.81 29.32 49.81
N GLY A 491 36.91 28.77 50.63
CA GLY A 491 35.95 29.55 51.42
C GLY A 491 34.59 29.82 50.78
N GLN A 492 34.31 29.32 49.57
CA GLN A 492 32.96 29.42 49.00
C GLN A 492 31.95 28.49 49.72
N SER A 493 30.90 29.08 50.30
CA SER A 493 29.76 28.35 50.89
C SER A 493 28.47 28.54 50.08
N VAL A 494 27.56 27.56 50.18
CA VAL A 494 26.21 27.63 49.60
C VAL A 494 25.26 28.32 50.57
N VAL A 495 24.61 29.39 50.11
CA VAL A 495 23.78 30.28 50.93
C VAL A 495 22.37 30.51 50.40
N VAL A 496 22.06 29.96 49.21
CA VAL A 496 20.70 29.93 48.66
C VAL A 496 20.10 28.54 48.92
N THR A 497 18.97 28.49 49.60
CA THR A 497 18.19 27.27 49.86
C THR A 497 16.80 27.40 49.25
N THR A 498 16.30 26.26 48.74
CA THR A 498 15.06 26.17 47.96
C THR A 498 14.27 24.96 48.41
N ASP A 499 13.02 25.15 48.82
CA ASP A 499 12.18 24.09 49.36
C ASP A 499 11.69 23.15 48.24
N PRO A 500 11.93 21.82 48.32
CA PRO A 500 11.38 20.86 47.35
C PRO A 500 9.84 20.79 47.36
N ASN A 501 9.19 21.14 48.48
CA ASN A 501 7.74 21.10 48.65
C ASN A 501 7.05 22.43 48.32
N ASN A 502 7.80 23.53 48.24
CA ASN A 502 7.28 24.86 47.93
C ASN A 502 8.05 25.49 46.75
N GLU A 503 7.62 25.12 45.54
CA GLU A 503 8.14 25.64 44.26
C GLU A 503 8.04 27.17 44.12
N SER A 504 7.36 27.90 45.00
CA SER A 504 7.26 29.37 44.94
C SER A 504 8.31 30.10 45.79
N SER A 505 9.09 29.38 46.61
CA SER A 505 9.95 29.99 47.65
C SER A 505 11.46 29.82 47.42
N VAL A 506 12.22 30.88 47.67
CA VAL A 506 13.70 30.85 47.74
C VAL A 506 14.19 31.62 48.95
N THR A 507 15.07 31.01 49.75
CA THR A 507 15.65 31.62 50.95
C THR A 507 17.14 31.88 50.73
N VAL A 508 17.60 33.04 51.18
CA VAL A 508 19.01 33.45 51.10
C VAL A 508 19.52 33.78 52.49
N MET A 509 20.57 33.08 52.92
CA MET A 509 21.34 33.41 54.11
C MET A 509 22.34 34.52 53.77
N SER A 510 22.48 35.53 54.63
CA SER A 510 23.54 36.53 54.51
C SER A 510 23.85 37.15 55.87
N LYS A 511 25.12 37.11 56.28
CA LYS A 511 25.61 37.64 57.58
C LYS A 511 24.74 37.18 58.77
N GLY A 512 24.45 35.88 58.83
CA GLY A 512 23.65 35.26 59.89
C GLY A 512 22.14 35.54 59.86
N LYS A 513 21.62 36.22 58.82
CA LYS A 513 20.19 36.49 58.66
C LYS A 513 19.63 35.80 57.41
N SER A 514 18.58 35.00 57.57
CA SER A 514 17.78 34.47 56.48
C SER A 514 16.89 35.56 55.87
N ARG A 515 16.62 35.43 54.56
CA ARG A 515 15.59 36.21 53.85
C ARG A 515 14.93 35.33 52.81
N SER A 516 13.64 35.07 52.98
CA SER A 516 12.82 34.33 52.02
C SER A 516 12.15 35.29 51.03
N PHE A 517 12.02 34.85 49.79
CA PHE A 517 11.35 35.54 48.69
C PHE A 517 10.35 34.58 48.05
N GLU A 518 9.14 35.08 47.80
CA GLU A 518 8.08 34.38 47.08
C GLU A 518 8.01 34.92 45.65
N LEU A 519 7.93 34.01 44.68
CA LEU A 519 7.93 34.25 43.23
C LEU A 519 7.02 33.21 42.55
N ASP A 520 6.68 33.40 41.26
CA ASP A 520 5.73 32.55 40.55
C ASP A 520 6.20 31.09 40.33
N LYS A 521 7.52 30.88 40.32
CA LYS A 521 8.18 29.56 40.40
C LYS A 521 9.66 29.71 40.73
N VAL A 522 10.25 28.69 41.33
CA VAL A 522 11.65 28.59 41.74
C VAL A 522 12.20 27.23 41.31
N PHE A 523 13.04 27.25 40.28
CA PHE A 523 13.76 26.09 39.79
C PHE A 523 14.98 25.79 40.66
N GLN A 524 14.96 24.60 41.26
CA GLN A 524 16.04 23.98 42.03
C GLN A 524 17.37 23.93 41.23
N PRO A 525 18.55 23.87 41.89
CA PRO A 525 19.85 23.85 41.20
C PRO A 525 20.02 22.74 40.15
N HIS A 526 19.30 21.63 40.30
CA HIS A 526 19.35 20.47 39.42
C HIS A 526 18.37 20.56 38.22
N ALA A 527 17.54 21.61 38.13
CA ALA A 527 16.49 21.73 37.14
C ALA A 527 17.04 21.85 35.70
N THR A 528 16.57 20.96 34.84
CA THR A 528 16.99 20.81 33.44
C THR A 528 16.50 21.96 32.56
N GLN A 529 17.05 22.04 31.34
CA GLN A 529 16.53 22.97 30.32
C GLN A 529 15.12 22.60 29.83
N GLU A 530 14.66 21.36 30.05
CA GLU A 530 13.33 20.90 29.65
C GLU A 530 12.27 21.39 30.65
N GLU A 531 12.48 21.16 31.94
CA GLU A 531 11.56 21.59 33.02
C GLU A 531 11.42 23.12 33.05
N VAL A 532 12.50 23.86 32.80
CA VAL A 532 12.47 25.33 32.66
C VAL A 532 11.69 25.77 31.40
N PHE A 533 11.75 24.98 30.32
CA PHE A 533 11.01 25.30 29.10
C PHE A 533 9.51 24.98 29.20
N GLN A 534 9.12 23.90 29.89
CA GLN A 534 7.71 23.49 30.04
C GLN A 534 6.82 24.56 30.71
N GLU A 535 7.36 25.38 31.61
CA GLU A 535 6.63 26.53 32.20
C GLU A 535 6.48 27.74 31.27
N ILE A 536 7.22 27.75 30.14
CA ILE A 536 7.32 28.83 29.16
C ILE A 536 6.63 28.45 27.83
N GLU A 537 6.58 27.16 27.52
CA GLU A 537 5.90 26.56 26.36
C GLU A 537 4.48 27.13 26.09
N PRO A 538 3.58 27.31 27.10
CA PRO A 538 2.25 27.91 26.89
C PRO A 538 2.25 29.33 26.28
N LEU A 539 3.35 30.06 26.43
CA LEU A 539 3.52 31.40 25.87
C LEU A 539 3.96 31.33 24.40
N VAL A 540 4.71 30.29 24.01
CA VAL A 540 5.00 30.02 22.60
C VAL A 540 3.71 29.74 21.84
N THR A 541 2.82 28.91 22.42
CA THR A 541 1.46 28.69 21.89
C THR A 541 0.65 29.99 21.83
N SER A 542 0.74 30.85 22.86
CA SER A 542 0.08 32.17 22.87
C SER A 542 0.57 33.08 21.72
N CYS A 543 1.86 33.02 21.35
CA CYS A 543 2.37 33.76 20.18
C CYS A 543 1.76 33.24 18.87
N ILE A 544 1.67 31.92 18.69
CA ILE A 544 1.03 31.29 17.52
C ILE A 544 -0.46 31.64 17.43
N ASP A 545 -1.13 31.77 18.57
CA ASP A 545 -2.52 32.22 18.64
C ASP A 545 -2.69 33.73 18.37
N GLY A 546 -1.63 34.54 18.28
CA GLY A 546 -1.69 35.96 17.89
C GLY A 546 -1.58 36.97 19.05
N TYR A 547 -0.93 36.59 20.14
CA TYR A 547 -0.58 37.49 21.26
C TYR A 547 0.88 37.94 21.20
N HIS A 548 1.18 39.03 21.90
CA HIS A 548 2.55 39.52 22.09
C HIS A 548 3.15 38.93 23.36
N VAL A 549 4.39 38.45 23.26
CA VAL A 549 5.07 37.62 24.26
C VAL A 549 6.49 38.14 24.46
N CYS A 550 6.96 38.22 25.71
CA CYS A 550 8.36 38.54 26.00
C CYS A 550 8.92 37.65 27.10
N ILE A 551 10.05 37.01 26.85
CA ILE A 551 10.75 36.15 27.81
C ILE A 551 12.17 36.68 27.94
N PHE A 552 12.53 37.20 29.12
CA PHE A 552 13.83 37.83 29.35
C PHE A 552 14.56 37.24 30.56
N ALA A 553 15.84 36.91 30.40
CA ALA A 553 16.71 36.47 31.50
C ALA A 553 17.37 37.67 32.19
N TYR A 554 17.34 37.71 33.53
CA TYR A 554 17.91 38.80 34.35
C TYR A 554 18.81 38.24 35.46
N GLY A 555 19.85 38.99 35.84
CA GLY A 555 20.75 38.68 36.94
C GLY A 555 22.19 39.11 36.65
N GLN A 556 23.10 38.84 37.60
CA GLN A 556 24.52 39.16 37.42
C GLN A 556 25.20 38.36 36.30
N THR A 557 26.40 38.77 35.90
CA THR A 557 27.32 37.94 35.11
C THR A 557 27.67 36.65 35.86
N GLY A 558 27.78 35.56 35.11
CA GLY A 558 28.04 34.21 35.64
C GLY A 558 26.82 33.46 36.21
N SER A 559 25.65 34.08 36.40
CA SER A 559 24.51 33.42 37.08
C SER A 559 23.67 32.47 36.21
N GLY A 560 23.89 32.40 34.89
CA GLY A 560 23.21 31.43 34.01
C GLY A 560 22.24 31.99 32.96
N LYS A 561 22.21 33.32 32.75
CA LYS A 561 21.35 33.99 31.73
C LYS A 561 21.46 33.37 30.33
N THR A 562 22.62 33.48 29.70
CA THR A 562 22.86 32.98 28.33
C THR A 562 22.77 31.44 28.25
N TYR A 563 23.07 30.71 29.34
CA TYR A 563 22.82 29.26 29.41
C TYR A 563 21.31 28.95 29.36
N THR A 564 20.48 29.71 30.06
CA THR A 564 19.03 29.50 30.05
C THR A 564 18.39 29.94 28.73
N MET A 565 18.86 31.03 28.11
CA MET A 565 18.33 31.52 26.83
C MET A 565 18.87 30.74 25.61
N GLU A 566 20.19 30.68 25.40
CA GLU A 566 20.78 30.00 24.23
C GLU A 566 21.06 28.50 24.49
N GLY A 567 21.64 28.19 25.65
CA GLY A 567 22.13 26.87 26.02
C GLY A 567 23.42 26.44 25.32
N THR A 568 23.75 25.15 25.46
CA THR A 568 24.85 24.51 24.72
C THR A 568 24.32 23.85 23.44
N VAL A 569 25.21 23.28 22.62
CA VAL A 569 24.81 22.54 21.40
C VAL A 569 24.07 21.24 21.76
N GLU A 570 24.47 20.61 22.87
CA GLU A 570 23.90 19.37 23.41
C GLU A 570 22.63 19.62 24.24
N ASN A 571 22.64 20.68 25.08
CA ASN A 571 21.54 21.03 25.96
C ASN A 571 20.99 22.45 25.64
N PRO A 572 20.17 22.56 24.58
CA PRO A 572 19.65 23.84 24.11
C PRO A 572 18.81 24.58 25.17
N GLY A 573 18.89 25.91 25.17
CA GLY A 573 18.08 26.78 26.02
C GLY A 573 16.74 27.15 25.40
N ILE A 574 16.02 28.06 26.05
CA ILE A 574 14.68 28.54 25.69
C ILE A 574 14.60 28.93 24.21
N ASN A 575 15.58 29.63 23.66
CA ASN A 575 15.54 30.14 22.27
C ASN A 575 15.38 29.01 21.25
N GLN A 576 16.19 27.94 21.38
CA GLN A 576 16.12 26.81 20.46
C GLN A 576 14.90 25.92 20.74
N ARG A 577 14.46 25.81 22.01
CA ARG A 577 13.28 25.00 22.41
C ARG A 577 11.97 25.64 21.97
N ALA A 578 11.79 26.93 22.23
CA ALA A 578 10.64 27.72 21.78
C ALA A 578 10.50 27.67 20.26
N LEU A 579 11.59 27.86 19.52
CA LEU A 579 11.56 27.80 18.06
C LEU A 579 11.31 26.38 17.51
N LYS A 580 11.74 25.32 18.22
CA LYS A 580 11.39 23.94 17.85
C LYS A 580 9.90 23.67 18.06
N HIS A 581 9.35 24.05 19.22
CA HIS A 581 7.92 23.93 19.52
C HIS A 581 7.08 24.74 18.53
N LEU A 582 7.49 25.97 18.22
CA LEU A 582 6.84 26.86 17.25
C LEU A 582 6.59 26.16 15.90
N PHE A 583 7.63 25.55 15.32
CA PHE A 583 7.49 24.84 14.04
C PHE A 583 6.72 23.51 14.15
N SER A 584 6.67 22.88 15.33
CA SER A 584 5.85 21.67 15.56
C SER A 584 4.36 22.00 15.56
N GLU A 585 3.95 22.95 16.39
CA GLU A 585 2.54 23.39 16.52
C GLU A 585 2.03 24.06 15.22
N ILE A 586 2.92 24.70 14.43
CA ILE A 586 2.59 25.17 13.07
C ILE A 586 2.31 24.00 12.11
N ASP A 587 3.14 22.94 12.10
CA ASP A 587 2.93 21.78 11.22
C ASP A 587 1.70 20.94 11.63
N GLU A 588 1.36 20.92 12.93
CA GLU A 588 0.11 20.30 13.45
C GLU A 588 -1.15 21.10 13.08
N ARG A 589 -1.04 22.40 12.78
CA ARG A 589 -2.17 23.30 12.47
C ARG A 589 -2.36 23.60 10.97
N LYS A 590 -1.46 23.14 10.10
CA LYS A 590 -1.40 23.50 8.65
C LYS A 590 -2.69 23.28 7.86
N ASP A 591 -3.51 22.28 8.23
CA ASP A 591 -4.77 21.97 7.55
C ASP A 591 -5.90 22.99 7.87
N MET A 592 -5.66 23.90 8.83
CA MET A 592 -6.59 24.94 9.26
C MET A 592 -6.00 26.35 9.19
N TRP A 593 -4.67 26.50 9.27
CA TRP A 593 -3.99 27.80 9.33
C TRP A 593 -2.74 27.81 8.43
N SER A 594 -2.61 28.87 7.63
CA SER A 594 -1.35 29.20 6.96
C SER A 594 -0.53 30.15 7.84
N TYR A 595 0.77 29.91 7.98
CA TYR A 595 1.66 30.69 8.85
C TYR A 595 2.89 31.21 8.12
N THR A 596 3.16 32.51 8.26
CA THR A 596 4.43 33.15 7.88
C THR A 596 5.21 33.51 9.14
N VAL A 597 6.45 33.01 9.26
CA VAL A 597 7.34 33.29 10.39
C VAL A 597 8.51 34.14 9.92
N THR A 598 8.74 35.27 10.59
CA THR A 598 9.86 36.17 10.32
C THR A 598 10.68 36.42 11.57
N VAL A 599 11.99 36.63 11.40
CA VAL A 599 12.96 36.75 12.50
C VAL A 599 13.89 37.92 12.27
N SER A 600 14.16 38.67 13.32
CA SER A 600 15.26 39.65 13.40
C SER A 600 16.01 39.48 14.72
N SER A 601 17.26 39.98 14.80
CA SER A 601 18.02 39.94 16.04
C SER A 601 18.84 41.21 16.24
N VAL A 602 18.70 41.79 17.43
CA VAL A 602 19.25 43.11 17.79
C VAL A 602 20.20 42.96 18.96
N GLU A 603 21.34 43.63 18.89
CA GLU A 603 22.20 43.90 20.04
C GLU A 603 21.99 45.35 20.51
N ILE A 604 21.86 45.54 21.82
CA ILE A 604 21.95 46.86 22.46
C ILE A 604 23.22 46.88 23.30
N TYR A 605 24.24 47.59 22.80
CA TYR A 605 25.53 47.78 23.46
C TYR A 605 25.82 49.28 23.56
N ASN A 606 26.20 49.74 24.76
CA ASN A 606 26.46 51.16 25.06
C ASN A 606 25.33 52.10 24.58
N GLU A 607 24.07 51.66 24.72
CA GLU A 607 22.84 52.36 24.28
C GLU A 607 22.74 52.65 22.76
N VAL A 608 23.51 51.93 21.94
CA VAL A 608 23.40 51.88 20.48
C VAL A 608 22.78 50.55 20.05
N LEU A 609 21.82 50.57 19.11
CA LEU A 609 21.28 49.35 18.49
C LEU A 609 22.18 48.92 17.32
N ARG A 610 22.38 47.61 17.18
CA ARG A 610 23.06 46.95 16.06
C ARG A 610 22.26 45.76 15.57
N ASP A 611 22.37 45.45 14.28
CA ASP A 611 21.82 44.24 13.69
C ASP A 611 22.79 43.05 13.85
N LEU A 612 22.35 41.96 14.46
CA LEU A 612 23.14 40.73 14.56
C LEU A 612 23.02 39.83 13.31
N LEU A 613 22.12 40.14 12.37
CA LEU A 613 21.90 39.42 11.11
C LEU A 613 22.47 40.14 9.88
N SER A 614 22.95 41.38 10.04
CA SER A 614 23.78 42.06 9.05
C SER A 614 25.27 41.69 9.21
N LYS A 615 26.10 42.08 8.24
CA LYS A 615 27.56 42.20 8.42
C LYS A 615 27.96 43.64 8.74
N ASP A 616 27.13 44.58 8.31
CA ASP A 616 27.41 46.00 8.31
C ASP A 616 27.00 46.58 9.66
N GLY A 617 27.99 47.10 10.40
CA GLY A 617 27.84 47.57 11.79
C GLY A 617 27.14 48.92 11.93
N GLU A 618 26.12 49.17 11.12
CA GLU A 618 25.38 50.43 11.12
C GLU A 618 24.65 50.66 12.46
N LYS A 619 24.55 51.94 12.85
CA LYS A 619 23.86 52.35 14.07
C LYS A 619 22.37 52.47 13.79
N LEU A 620 21.58 51.56 14.35
CA LEU A 620 20.13 51.58 14.18
C LEU A 620 19.43 52.45 15.24
N ASP A 621 18.22 52.90 14.92
CA ASP A 621 17.41 53.76 15.78
C ASP A 621 15.96 53.25 15.87
N ILE A 622 15.24 53.59 16.94
CA ILE A 622 13.88 53.11 17.19
C ILE A 622 12.89 54.19 16.72
N LYS A 623 11.95 53.82 15.85
CA LYS A 623 10.93 54.74 15.32
C LYS A 623 9.52 54.14 15.43
N ILE A 624 8.53 55.02 15.54
CA ILE A 624 7.12 54.63 15.44
C ILE A 624 6.85 54.23 13.98
N ASN A 625 6.05 53.20 13.74
CA ASN A 625 5.66 52.78 12.40
C ASN A 625 4.91 53.90 11.65
N PRO A 626 5.16 54.06 10.33
CA PRO A 626 4.38 54.98 9.49
C PRO A 626 2.98 54.44 9.13
N ASP A 627 2.65 53.20 9.53
CA ASP A 627 1.37 52.52 9.26
C ASP A 627 0.18 53.03 10.12
N GLY A 628 0.41 54.03 10.97
CA GLY A 628 -0.61 54.57 11.88
C GLY A 628 -0.94 53.72 13.10
N THR A 629 -0.39 52.51 13.23
CA THR A 629 -0.70 51.58 14.34
C THR A 629 -0.04 51.97 15.67
N GLY A 630 0.86 52.95 15.68
CA GLY A 630 1.60 53.40 16.86
C GLY A 630 2.68 52.44 17.37
N GLN A 631 2.85 51.28 16.72
CA GLN A 631 3.85 50.26 17.07
C GLN A 631 5.29 50.74 16.85
N LEU A 632 6.25 50.08 17.48
CA LEU A 632 7.67 50.40 17.32
C LEU A 632 8.39 49.43 16.37
N HIS A 633 9.17 50.01 15.45
CA HIS A 633 10.12 49.30 14.60
C HIS A 633 11.52 49.92 14.70
N VAL A 634 12.47 49.22 14.09
CA VAL A 634 13.86 49.64 13.94
C VAL A 634 14.15 49.67 12.44
N PRO A 635 13.95 50.79 11.73
CA PRO A 635 14.24 50.86 10.31
C PRO A 635 15.72 50.58 10.04
N GLY A 636 16.00 49.79 9.01
CA GLY A 636 17.33 49.23 8.72
C GLY A 636 17.61 47.87 9.37
N LEU A 637 16.82 47.43 10.37
CA LEU A 637 16.95 46.08 10.94
C LEU A 637 16.53 45.01 9.93
N ARG A 638 17.43 44.05 9.67
CA ARG A 638 17.15 42.92 8.77
C ARG A 638 16.12 41.98 9.37
N VAL A 639 15.03 41.80 8.64
CA VAL A 639 13.99 40.79 8.88
C VAL A 639 14.17 39.66 7.87
N ILE A 640 14.21 38.41 8.34
CA ILE A 640 14.41 37.21 7.52
C ILE A 640 13.20 36.29 7.66
N GLU A 641 12.61 35.87 6.54
CA GLU A 641 11.56 34.83 6.49
C GLU A 641 12.15 33.44 6.78
N VAL A 642 11.49 32.66 7.64
CA VAL A 642 12.01 31.37 8.11
C VAL A 642 11.02 30.24 7.89
N ARG A 643 11.32 29.39 6.90
CA ARG A 643 10.45 28.28 6.47
C ARG A 643 10.56 26.99 7.30
N ASN A 644 11.61 26.83 8.11
CA ASN A 644 11.79 25.66 8.98
C ASN A 644 12.86 25.87 10.07
N PHE A 645 12.87 24.96 11.05
CA PHE A 645 13.80 24.96 12.18
C PHE A 645 15.29 24.78 11.79
N HIS A 646 15.61 24.13 10.66
CA HIS A 646 17.01 24.04 10.21
C HIS A 646 17.53 25.38 9.67
N HIS A 647 16.68 26.17 9.01
CA HIS A 647 17.01 27.52 8.60
C HIS A 647 17.22 28.43 9.83
N ILE A 648 16.34 28.36 10.84
CA ILE A 648 16.49 29.19 12.05
C ILE A 648 17.78 28.88 12.81
N LYS A 649 18.20 27.60 12.89
CA LYS A 649 19.45 27.22 13.57
C LYS A 649 20.68 27.86 12.91
N LYS A 650 20.68 28.06 11.58
CA LYS A 650 21.74 28.78 10.85
C LYS A 650 21.72 30.29 11.10
N ILE A 651 20.53 30.89 11.22
CA ILE A 651 20.35 32.31 11.58
C ILE A 651 20.88 32.56 13.00
N LEU A 652 20.48 31.74 13.99
CA LEU A 652 20.96 31.82 15.37
C LEU A 652 22.49 31.68 15.47
N ALA A 653 23.08 30.72 14.75
CA ALA A 653 24.54 30.54 14.69
C ALA A 653 25.26 31.73 14.04
N THR A 654 24.58 32.50 13.19
CA THR A 654 25.11 33.72 12.59
C THR A 654 25.00 34.91 13.54
N ALA A 655 23.84 35.10 14.18
CA ALA A 655 23.66 36.10 15.22
C ALA A 655 24.67 35.95 16.37
N ARG A 656 24.87 34.71 16.86
CA ARG A 656 25.86 34.39 17.90
C ARG A 656 27.30 34.65 17.44
N ARG A 657 27.64 34.33 16.19
CA ARG A 657 28.98 34.65 15.65
C ARG A 657 29.21 36.16 15.64
N ASN A 658 28.23 36.93 15.14
CA ASN A 658 28.32 38.38 15.04
C ASN A 658 28.43 39.05 16.43
N ARG A 659 27.63 38.58 17.42
CA ARG A 659 27.69 39.00 18.84
C ARG A 659 29.08 38.75 19.47
N ILE A 660 29.85 37.79 18.94
CA ILE A 660 31.23 37.50 19.36
C ILE A 660 32.24 38.35 18.56
N THR A 661 32.14 38.42 17.23
CA THR A 661 33.15 39.09 16.39
C THR A 661 33.16 40.62 16.48
N PHE A 662 32.06 41.25 16.94
CA PHE A 662 32.07 42.68 17.29
C PHE A 662 32.70 42.97 18.67
N GLY A 663 33.01 41.93 19.46
CA GLY A 663 33.78 42.05 20.69
C GLY A 663 35.29 42.07 20.41
N THR A 664 36.00 43.06 20.97
CA THR A 664 37.47 43.07 20.97
C THR A 664 38.04 41.97 21.88
N GLN A 665 39.26 41.51 21.59
CA GLN A 665 39.93 40.35 22.23
C GLN A 665 40.08 40.40 23.76
N MET A 666 39.67 41.47 24.45
CA MET A 666 39.77 41.64 25.91
C MET A 666 38.43 41.54 26.68
N ASN A 667 37.28 41.42 26.01
CA ASN A 667 35.97 41.49 26.68
C ASN A 667 35.15 40.19 26.54
N GLN A 668 34.58 39.71 27.65
CA GLN A 668 33.46 38.75 27.66
C GLN A 668 32.19 39.46 27.16
N HIS A 669 32.02 39.63 25.85
CA HIS A 669 31.05 40.59 25.28
C HIS A 669 29.58 40.35 25.68
N SER A 670 29.18 39.10 25.95
CA SER A 670 27.80 38.75 26.33
C SER A 670 27.35 39.26 27.70
N SER A 671 28.27 39.59 28.62
CA SER A 671 27.89 40.22 29.90
C SER A 671 27.55 41.70 29.77
N ARG A 672 27.94 42.34 28.67
CA ARG A 672 27.91 43.80 28.50
C ARG A 672 26.95 44.30 27.41
N SER A 673 26.25 43.37 26.78
CA SER A 673 25.33 43.59 25.66
C SER A 673 23.99 42.90 25.92
N HIS A 674 22.88 43.62 25.73
CA HIS A 674 21.57 42.97 25.68
C HIS A 674 21.37 42.41 24.28
N ALA A 675 21.06 41.12 24.15
CA ALA A 675 20.69 40.51 22.89
C ALA A 675 19.20 40.20 22.87
N LEU A 676 18.52 40.67 21.81
CA LEU A 676 17.11 40.39 21.54
C LEU A 676 17.01 39.54 20.28
N LEU A 677 16.20 38.50 20.34
CA LEU A 677 15.75 37.69 19.22
C LEU A 677 14.24 37.90 19.09
N CYS A 678 13.84 38.57 18.01
CA CYS A 678 12.45 38.93 17.75
C CYS A 678 11.88 37.96 16.72
N VAL A 679 10.79 37.29 17.05
CA VAL A 679 10.11 36.31 16.20
C VAL A 679 8.67 36.77 15.98
N THR A 680 8.31 37.14 14.75
CA THR A 680 6.95 37.57 14.39
C THR A 680 6.26 36.44 13.64
N VAL A 681 5.04 36.11 14.06
CA VAL A 681 4.23 34.99 13.56
C VAL A 681 2.93 35.54 13.02
N GLN A 682 2.75 35.49 11.70
CA GLN A 682 1.52 35.89 11.02
C GLN A 682 0.75 34.65 10.61
N GLY A 683 -0.36 34.38 11.29
CA GLY A 683 -1.30 33.31 10.97
C GLY A 683 -2.48 33.81 10.15
N THR A 684 -2.95 33.02 9.19
CA THR A 684 -4.20 33.24 8.45
C THR A 684 -5.08 31.99 8.58
N ASP A 685 -6.28 32.16 9.10
CA ASP A 685 -7.30 31.10 9.21
C ASP A 685 -7.83 30.75 7.81
N LEU A 686 -7.66 29.50 7.39
CA LEU A 686 -8.09 29.01 6.06
C LEU A 686 -9.61 28.91 5.92
N ALA A 687 -10.36 28.90 7.03
CA ALA A 687 -11.82 28.81 7.02
C ALA A 687 -12.53 30.17 7.13
N SER A 688 -11.88 31.21 7.66
CA SER A 688 -12.47 32.55 7.83
C SER A 688 -11.71 33.69 7.16
N GLY A 689 -10.50 33.47 6.64
CA GLY A 689 -9.63 34.52 6.11
C GLY A 689 -9.06 35.48 7.17
N SER A 690 -9.39 35.29 8.44
CA SER A 690 -8.93 36.14 9.55
C SER A 690 -7.42 36.05 9.71
N LYS A 691 -6.75 37.20 9.78
CA LYS A 691 -5.30 37.30 10.01
C LYS A 691 -4.99 37.62 11.46
N THR A 692 -3.90 37.06 11.99
CA THR A 692 -3.48 37.26 13.38
C THR A 692 -1.96 37.37 13.49
N THR A 693 -1.48 38.37 14.23
CA THR A 693 -0.04 38.70 14.30
C THR A 693 0.49 38.61 15.73
N GLY A 694 1.17 37.52 16.06
CA GLY A 694 1.93 37.36 17.29
C GLY A 694 3.37 37.87 17.15
N LYS A 695 3.97 38.30 18.27
CA LYS A 695 5.37 38.73 18.35
C LYS A 695 5.99 38.20 19.64
N MET A 696 6.99 37.33 19.53
CA MET A 696 7.75 36.77 20.64
C MET A 696 9.15 37.36 20.69
N ASN A 697 9.43 38.14 21.74
CA ASN A 697 10.73 38.69 22.04
C ASN A 697 11.46 37.79 23.05
N LEU A 698 12.63 37.28 22.67
CA LEU A 698 13.48 36.41 23.51
C LEU A 698 14.76 37.16 23.84
N VAL A 699 15.00 37.45 25.11
CA VAL A 699 16.01 38.46 25.54
C VAL A 699 17.02 37.91 26.54
N ASP A 700 18.30 38.00 26.19
CA ASP A 700 19.44 37.78 27.08
C ASP A 700 19.98 39.15 27.50
N LEU A 701 19.62 39.62 28.70
CA LEU A 701 20.06 40.93 29.21
C LEU A 701 21.55 40.91 29.59
N ALA A 702 22.15 42.10 29.71
CA ALA A 702 23.47 42.29 30.28
C ALA A 702 23.53 41.94 31.80
N GLY A 703 24.72 41.96 32.38
CA GLY A 703 24.97 41.82 33.81
C GLY A 703 24.31 42.93 34.63
N SER A 704 23.62 42.55 35.72
CA SER A 704 23.01 43.49 36.67
C SER A 704 23.93 43.88 37.85
N GLU A 705 25.19 43.47 37.82
CA GLU A 705 26.17 43.77 38.87
C GLU A 705 26.56 45.25 38.92
N ARG A 706 26.85 45.72 40.14
CA ARG A 706 27.15 47.14 40.38
C ARG A 706 28.55 47.50 39.91
N VAL A 707 28.65 48.61 39.18
CA VAL A 707 29.90 49.14 38.58
C VAL A 707 31.11 49.11 39.54
N TRP A 708 30.93 49.47 40.81
CA TRP A 708 32.04 49.50 41.79
C TRP A 708 32.68 48.12 42.06
N LYS A 709 31.94 47.01 41.90
CA LYS A 709 32.49 45.64 42.05
C LYS A 709 33.38 45.23 40.86
N SER A 710 33.37 45.99 39.76
CA SER A 710 34.09 45.65 38.52
C SER A 710 35.49 46.26 38.38
N GLY A 711 35.88 47.21 39.24
CA GLY A 711 37.16 47.92 39.13
C GLY A 711 37.35 48.69 37.81
N ALA A 712 36.27 49.06 37.12
CA ALA A 712 36.33 49.68 35.81
C ALA A 712 36.67 51.17 35.85
N GLU A 713 37.68 51.60 35.09
CA GLU A 713 38.12 52.98 34.95
C GLU A 713 37.96 53.51 33.50
N GLY A 714 38.04 54.83 33.31
CA GLY A 714 38.04 55.46 31.99
C GLY A 714 36.81 55.13 31.13
N GLU A 715 37.02 54.72 29.88
CA GLU A 715 35.92 54.31 28.99
C GLU A 715 35.17 53.07 29.49
N ARG A 716 35.83 52.14 30.21
CA ARG A 716 35.15 50.98 30.81
C ARG A 716 34.18 51.40 31.91
N LEU A 717 34.46 52.51 32.61
CA LEU A 717 33.53 53.08 33.58
C LEU A 717 32.27 53.62 32.88
N LYS A 718 32.43 54.35 31.76
CA LYS A 718 31.29 54.86 30.96
C LYS A 718 30.46 53.72 30.35
N GLU A 719 31.11 52.69 29.84
CA GLU A 719 30.49 51.45 29.35
C GLU A 719 29.63 50.81 30.45
N ALA A 720 30.20 50.55 31.63
CA ALA A 720 29.50 49.95 32.77
C ALA A 720 28.37 50.83 33.33
N GLN A 721 28.51 52.17 33.27
CA GLN A 721 27.46 53.13 33.60
C GLN A 721 26.29 53.06 32.62
N ASN A 722 26.53 53.02 31.30
CA ASN A 722 25.45 52.95 30.30
C ASN A 722 24.73 51.60 30.30
N ILE A 723 25.44 50.50 30.56
CA ILE A 723 24.84 49.18 30.80
C ILE A 723 23.89 49.27 32.00
N ASN A 724 24.36 49.76 33.15
CA ASN A 724 23.52 49.91 34.34
C ASN A 724 22.39 50.94 34.16
N ARG A 725 22.55 51.98 33.32
CA ARG A 725 21.48 52.95 32.99
C ARG A 725 20.27 52.26 32.35
N SER A 726 20.50 51.31 31.45
CA SER A 726 19.42 50.57 30.79
C SER A 726 18.65 49.64 31.74
N LEU A 727 19.35 48.98 32.67
CA LEU A 727 18.72 48.13 33.69
C LEU A 727 18.05 48.95 34.81
N LEU A 728 18.61 50.12 35.17
CA LEU A 728 17.97 51.09 36.07
C LEU A 728 16.67 51.62 35.46
N SER A 729 16.69 52.01 34.17
CA SER A 729 15.50 52.45 33.44
C SER A 729 14.42 51.36 33.39
N LEU A 730 14.81 50.09 33.23
CA LEU A 730 13.89 48.96 33.33
C LEU A 730 13.29 48.85 34.74
N GLY A 731 14.09 49.09 35.78
CA GLY A 731 13.64 49.22 37.16
C GLY A 731 12.62 50.34 37.38
N ASP A 732 12.85 51.51 36.79
CA ASP A 732 11.94 52.67 36.86
C ASP A 732 10.64 52.42 36.11
N VAL A 733 10.70 51.79 34.92
CA VAL A 733 9.53 51.35 34.15
C VAL A 733 8.68 50.34 34.94
N ILE A 734 9.31 49.31 35.51
CA ILE A 734 8.63 48.33 36.38
C ILE A 734 8.00 49.01 37.60
N GLN A 735 8.69 49.96 38.23
CA GLN A 735 8.15 50.70 39.37
C GLN A 735 6.97 51.60 39.00
N ALA A 736 7.03 52.27 37.84
CA ALA A 736 5.94 53.10 37.32
C ALA A 736 4.71 52.26 36.93
N LEU A 737 4.91 51.09 36.33
CA LEU A 737 3.84 50.14 36.03
C LEU A 737 3.20 49.60 37.32
N ARG A 738 4.02 49.23 38.32
CA ARG A 738 3.54 48.78 39.64
C ARG A 738 2.71 49.84 40.38
N GLY A 739 3.10 51.10 40.26
CA GLY A 739 2.36 52.24 40.82
C GLY A 739 1.16 52.68 39.97
N ARG A 740 0.88 52.00 38.83
CA ARG A 740 -0.15 52.35 37.85
C ARG A 740 -0.07 53.82 37.40
N HIS A 741 1.15 54.37 37.27
CA HIS A 741 1.37 55.76 36.87
C HIS A 741 0.88 56.01 35.43
N THR A 742 0.33 57.20 35.18
CA THR A 742 -0.17 57.61 33.85
C THR A 742 0.92 57.75 32.79
N HIS A 743 2.13 58.15 33.19
CA HIS A 743 3.31 58.20 32.33
C HIS A 743 4.32 57.13 32.77
N ILE A 744 4.66 56.21 31.85
CA ILE A 744 5.67 55.17 32.05
C ILE A 744 6.94 55.57 31.27
N PRO A 745 8.13 55.64 31.90
CA PRO A 745 9.33 56.25 31.32
C PRO A 745 10.07 55.33 30.32
N PHE A 746 9.35 54.69 29.39
CA PHE A 746 9.93 53.75 28.41
C PHE A 746 11.09 54.35 27.59
N ARG A 747 11.06 55.66 27.31
CA ARG A 747 12.10 56.35 26.51
C ARG A 747 13.43 56.60 27.23
N ASN A 748 13.54 56.29 28.53
CA ASN A 748 14.77 56.55 29.31
C ASN A 748 15.98 55.69 28.88
N SER A 749 15.74 54.55 28.23
CA SER A 749 16.79 53.73 27.62
C SER A 749 16.33 53.11 26.30
N ARG A 750 17.27 52.65 25.48
CA ARG A 750 16.94 51.98 24.22
C ARG A 750 16.34 50.59 24.45
N LEU A 751 16.76 49.91 25.52
CA LEU A 751 16.16 48.65 25.97
C LEU A 751 14.69 48.81 26.34
N THR A 752 14.37 49.75 27.23
CA THR A 752 12.99 49.96 27.68
C THR A 752 12.08 50.47 26.57
N TYR A 753 12.61 51.25 25.61
CA TYR A 753 11.80 51.73 24.50
C TYR A 753 11.47 50.58 23.53
N LEU A 754 12.46 49.73 23.19
CA LEU A 754 12.22 48.56 22.33
C LEU A 754 11.29 47.51 22.98
N LEU A 755 11.26 47.44 24.32
CA LEU A 755 10.37 46.58 25.09
C LEU A 755 9.02 47.22 25.46
N GLN A 756 8.71 48.43 24.99
CA GLN A 756 7.43 49.10 25.26
C GLN A 756 6.21 48.23 24.85
N ASP A 757 6.28 47.60 23.68
CA ASP A 757 5.23 46.70 23.15
C ASP A 757 5.17 45.33 23.86
N SER A 758 6.00 45.12 24.90
CA SER A 758 6.14 43.88 25.68
C SER A 758 5.95 44.07 27.19
N LEU A 759 6.07 45.32 27.65
CA LEU A 759 5.82 45.74 29.04
C LEU A 759 4.61 46.69 29.12
N GLY A 760 3.88 46.85 28.01
CA GLY A 760 2.63 47.58 27.91
C GLY A 760 1.41 46.70 28.17
N LYS A 761 0.21 47.26 27.97
CA LYS A 761 -1.05 46.51 28.10
C LYS A 761 -1.19 45.51 26.95
N GLY A 762 -1.75 44.33 27.23
CA GLY A 762 -2.08 43.33 26.22
C GLY A 762 -1.01 42.29 25.90
N SER A 763 0.24 42.47 26.36
CA SER A 763 1.34 41.52 26.20
C SER A 763 1.52 40.60 27.41
N LYS A 764 2.05 39.39 27.17
CA LYS A 764 2.34 38.36 28.19
C LYS A 764 3.84 38.22 28.41
N THR A 765 4.31 38.37 29.64
CA THR A 765 5.74 38.52 29.91
C THR A 765 6.25 37.60 31.02
N VAL A 766 7.44 37.02 30.79
CA VAL A 766 8.19 36.22 31.76
C VAL A 766 9.56 36.85 32.00
N MET A 767 9.84 37.16 33.26
CA MET A 767 11.19 37.39 33.75
C MET A 767 11.75 36.06 34.26
N VAL A 768 12.90 35.60 33.75
CA VAL A 768 13.64 34.48 34.33
C VAL A 768 14.82 35.03 35.13
N VAL A 769 14.67 35.14 36.45
CA VAL A 769 15.74 35.63 37.34
C VAL A 769 16.75 34.52 37.63
N GLN A 770 18.03 34.78 37.38
CA GLN A 770 19.12 33.83 37.45
C GLN A 770 20.04 34.20 38.62
N VAL A 771 20.12 33.33 39.63
CA VAL A 771 20.85 33.60 40.88
C VAL A 771 21.99 32.61 41.10
N SER A 772 23.11 33.10 41.66
CA SER A 772 24.19 32.24 42.13
C SER A 772 23.91 31.79 43.56
N ALA A 773 24.20 30.52 43.87
CA ALA A 773 24.02 29.94 45.18
C ALA A 773 25.13 30.30 46.21
N LEU A 774 26.17 31.02 45.78
CA LEU A 774 27.46 31.17 46.45
C LEU A 774 27.54 32.46 47.31
N GLU A 775 28.15 32.40 48.51
CA GLU A 775 28.32 33.58 49.40
C GLU A 775 29.04 34.75 48.70
N SER A 776 30.05 34.49 47.85
CA SER A 776 30.77 35.50 47.04
C SER A 776 29.85 36.36 46.13
N ASN A 777 28.64 35.85 45.86
CA ASN A 777 27.61 36.49 45.04
C ASN A 777 26.35 36.89 45.83
N VAL A 778 26.29 36.65 47.14
CA VAL A 778 25.07 36.84 47.96
C VAL A 778 24.47 38.24 47.84
N GLY A 779 25.30 39.28 47.73
CA GLY A 779 24.86 40.67 47.61
C GLY A 779 24.11 40.96 46.32
N GLU A 780 24.51 40.34 45.20
CA GLU A 780 23.89 40.52 43.88
C GLU A 780 22.72 39.55 43.66
N THR A 781 22.78 38.33 44.23
CA THR A 781 21.61 37.45 44.37
C THR A 781 20.50 38.15 45.16
N LEU A 782 20.81 38.79 46.30
CA LEU A 782 19.84 39.58 47.08
C LEU A 782 19.32 40.82 46.33
N CYS A 783 20.11 41.44 45.44
CA CYS A 783 19.61 42.53 44.59
C CYS A 783 18.68 42.00 43.49
N SER A 784 19.02 40.87 42.88
CA SER A 784 18.24 40.22 41.82
C SER A 784 16.87 39.76 42.31
N LEU A 785 16.82 39.09 43.48
CA LEU A 785 15.55 38.63 44.07
C LEU A 785 14.67 39.79 44.55
N LYS A 786 15.25 40.88 45.08
CA LYS A 786 14.50 42.11 45.39
C LYS A 786 13.92 42.78 44.15
N PHE A 787 14.58 42.69 43.00
CA PHE A 787 14.01 43.18 41.75
C PHE A 787 12.90 42.26 41.24
N ALA A 788 13.12 40.95 41.22
CA ALA A 788 12.11 39.93 40.91
C ALA A 788 10.82 40.13 41.72
N GLN A 789 10.91 40.30 43.04
CA GLN A 789 9.76 40.53 43.93
C GLN A 789 9.06 41.89 43.71
N LYS A 790 9.70 42.88 43.05
CA LYS A 790 8.99 44.07 42.54
C LYS A 790 8.19 43.76 41.27
N VAL A 791 8.73 42.91 40.39
CA VAL A 791 8.15 42.55 39.09
C VAL A 791 6.90 41.68 39.24
N CYS A 792 6.87 40.71 40.17
CA CYS A 792 5.67 39.90 40.50
C CYS A 792 4.43 40.73 40.88
N LYS A 793 4.60 42.01 41.25
CA LYS A 793 3.52 42.88 41.73
C LYS A 793 3.01 43.85 40.66
N VAL A 794 3.32 43.60 39.39
CA VAL A 794 2.93 44.42 38.24
C VAL A 794 1.82 43.75 37.45
N GLU A 795 0.70 44.47 37.28
CA GLU A 795 -0.46 44.02 36.52
C GLU A 795 -0.58 44.83 35.21
N LEU A 796 -0.47 44.16 34.05
CA LEU A 796 -0.57 44.82 32.74
C LEU A 796 -2.01 45.03 32.25
N GLY A 797 -3.02 44.58 32.99
CA GLY A 797 -4.39 44.40 32.49
C GLY A 797 -4.51 43.20 31.55
N PRO A 798 -5.70 42.94 30.99
CA PRO A 798 -5.97 41.74 30.18
C PRO A 798 -5.15 41.67 28.90
N ALA A 799 -4.88 40.44 28.44
CA ALA A 799 -4.09 40.18 27.23
C ALA A 799 -4.91 40.52 25.96
N ALA A 800 -4.25 41.11 24.95
CA ALA A 800 -4.92 41.63 23.76
C ALA A 800 -4.40 40.93 22.50
N ARG A 801 -5.31 40.25 21.79
CA ARG A 801 -5.02 39.52 20.55
C ARG A 801 -5.05 40.46 19.36
N LYS A 802 -4.03 40.45 18.51
CA LYS A 802 -4.07 41.21 17.25
C LYS A 802 -4.76 40.37 16.18
N ILE A 803 -5.99 40.76 15.84
CA ILE A 803 -6.78 40.19 14.74
C ILE A 803 -7.02 41.29 13.71
N GLU A 804 -6.72 41.02 12.45
CA GLU A 804 -7.18 41.78 11.30
C GLU A 804 -8.31 40.97 10.64
N SER A 805 -9.53 41.51 10.67
CA SER A 805 -10.65 40.94 9.94
C SER A 805 -10.44 41.16 8.45
N GLY A 806 -10.33 40.07 7.68
CA GLY A 806 -10.30 40.16 6.22
C GLY A 806 -11.62 40.73 5.71
N VAL A 807 -11.60 41.99 5.25
CA VAL A 807 -12.71 42.55 4.47
C VAL A 807 -12.72 41.83 3.12
N GLY A 808 -13.59 40.84 3.00
CA GLY A 808 -13.81 40.15 1.74
C GLY A 808 -14.46 41.09 0.73
N GLN A 809 -13.65 41.70 -0.13
CA GLN A 809 -14.13 42.11 -1.45
C GLN A 809 -14.39 40.82 -2.24
N CYS A 810 -15.66 40.41 -2.24
CA CYS A 810 -16.17 39.45 -3.21
C CYS A 810 -16.51 40.22 -4.49
N ASP A 811 -15.58 40.23 -5.44
CA ASP A 811 -15.82 40.47 -6.86
C ASP A 811 -15.83 39.11 -7.60
#